data_AF-A0A5S4EL77-F1
#
_entry.id   AF-A0A5S4EL77-F1
#
_cell.length_a   1.000
_cell.length_b   1.000
_cell.length_c   1.000
_cell.angle_alpha   90.00
_cell.angle_beta   90.00
_cell.angle_gamma   90.00
#
_symmetry.space_group_name_H-M   'P 1'
#
loop_
_entity.id
_entity.type
_entity.pdbx_description
1 polymer ?
#
loop_
_entity_poly.entity_id
_entity_poly.type
_entity_poly.pdbx_seq_one_letter_code
_entity_poly.pdbx_strand_id
1 'polypeptide(L)'
;MGSQIFISYSHADKDSYGGQDFIAELLQALRTVPGIRDRLWIDEQGIEVGDRFDDKIQKAMADSAIAILLVSNHFLNSDYVTRRELPFLLRRTECQGLKLGILYLGAVPDEALSSERVDHDGKPYRLELLRTLGFNHPTKPLSAIESRSKRDLLYRKVVTWADRQLHPVSPPVHPASGPRPELAIFLEARRDHWQHQFCMGTHASPIRPRLDCPAPATVIGDDLDGEFLFKLLFGSDPATFGDLFALAFATNGAAEPTLGPLRVHLLTASGQLHRLPWSTLAYQGRALSQVGWTIEFHTPGEPEFPDHPRHRCHFPGRLLLATSAQRRQAAHFDDLRRFFQRHWPQNPEPALAADADALRGALRVGSTRLVYYYGPASRDGLLLQDAADGGWVSWSELAQWLRESRSVSLLFLNLVNEAGDEALAHGPLLLDTVKGAVLFQCNPRAAAHDAARAGLAWLDAVFSRRIDPVVALHHHGCGHISAWTRYSTWETVEPARLQNPDLVNLLLDRRQQRDTLAGARDDFYTDAVRRIHHVVALGTPGCRTRDFPPMIQQHLVRNQREGEAYYYQSVDLTPGIDDVQGVDDRVRRRFRLTPRQALLDGLLDREALAGTAFCFLVLGWQAGDAARLLPAVAEWCSKRLAAELGSGGWQAKVRVISIVALEAERTDELVNMVDDLIEVYDADRCFHFARLERLAAVLRSDLRSYFRNETLCACHDRYREEFPELLLGKRKEMPFDEAVSTIRRGEPDNWGNMYDELKDLSATGAWPPPHYDANFWSRRDAR
;
A
#
# COMPACT_ATOMS: atom_id res chain seq x y z
N MET A 1 9.85 36.58 -4.47
CA MET A 1 10.57 37.35 -5.51
C MET A 1 9.82 37.13 -6.81
N GLY A 2 9.46 38.20 -7.52
CA GLY A 2 8.60 38.10 -8.71
C GLY A 2 9.36 37.49 -9.89
N SER A 3 8.92 36.33 -10.36
CA SER A 3 9.49 35.63 -11.52
C SER A 3 9.38 36.49 -12.79
N GLN A 4 10.50 36.84 -13.41
CA GLN A 4 10.50 37.62 -14.67
C GLN A 4 10.24 36.73 -15.90
N ILE A 5 9.78 37.35 -16.99
CA ILE A 5 9.66 36.77 -18.33
C ILE A 5 10.72 37.41 -19.22
N PHE A 6 11.66 36.61 -19.73
CA PHE A 6 12.70 37.05 -20.66
C PHE A 6 12.28 36.82 -22.11
N ILE A 7 12.36 37.84 -22.97
CA ILE A 7 12.20 37.67 -24.43
C ILE A 7 13.57 37.76 -25.10
N SER A 8 13.99 36.67 -25.73
CA SER A 8 15.22 36.59 -26.53
C SER A 8 14.86 36.67 -28.02
N TYR A 9 15.48 37.58 -28.76
CA TYR A 9 15.23 37.81 -30.18
C TYR A 9 16.44 38.43 -30.87
N SER A 10 16.51 38.38 -32.21
CA SER A 10 17.54 39.10 -32.96
C SER A 10 17.08 40.51 -33.29
N HIS A 11 17.91 41.52 -33.01
CA HIS A 11 17.62 42.90 -33.38
C HIS A 11 17.43 43.09 -34.90
N ALA A 12 18.11 42.28 -35.71
CA ALA A 12 17.95 42.29 -37.15
C ALA A 12 16.54 41.90 -37.61
N ASP A 13 15.76 41.17 -36.79
CA ASP A 13 14.40 40.77 -37.12
C ASP A 13 13.37 41.91 -37.07
N LYS A 14 13.71 43.08 -36.49
CA LYS A 14 12.81 44.23 -36.42
C LYS A 14 12.47 44.79 -37.81
N ASP A 15 13.44 44.82 -38.71
CA ASP A 15 13.31 45.43 -40.04
C ASP A 15 13.19 44.41 -41.19
N SER A 16 13.36 43.11 -40.90
CA SER A 16 13.48 42.05 -41.92
C SER A 16 12.17 41.63 -42.60
N TYR A 17 11.00 42.10 -42.14
CA TYR A 17 9.69 41.62 -42.61
C TYR A 17 8.85 42.68 -43.32
N GLY A 18 9.47 43.48 -44.19
CA GLY A 18 8.76 44.39 -45.10
C GLY A 18 7.90 45.44 -44.39
N GLY A 19 8.38 45.96 -43.25
CA GLY A 19 7.68 46.95 -42.42
C GLY A 19 6.72 46.36 -41.37
N GLN A 20 6.66 45.03 -41.22
CA GLN A 20 5.92 44.37 -40.15
C GLN A 20 6.83 44.10 -38.95
N ASP A 21 6.52 44.71 -37.80
CA ASP A 21 7.26 44.49 -36.55
C ASP A 21 6.54 43.46 -35.67
N PHE A 22 6.76 42.17 -35.95
CA PHE A 22 6.16 41.06 -35.19
C PHE A 22 6.52 41.08 -33.69
N ILE A 23 7.64 41.72 -33.34
CA ILE A 23 8.11 41.82 -31.96
C ILE A 23 7.24 42.81 -31.22
N ALA A 24 7.01 44.00 -31.79
CA ALA A 24 6.07 44.98 -31.25
C ALA A 24 4.66 44.40 -31.15
N GLU A 25 4.21 43.64 -32.15
CA GLU A 25 2.92 42.96 -32.13
C GLU A 25 2.77 41.99 -30.92
N LEU A 26 3.76 41.14 -30.68
CA LEU A 26 3.76 40.21 -29.53
C LEU A 26 3.86 40.96 -28.19
N LEU A 27 4.72 41.97 -28.10
CA LEU A 27 4.87 42.77 -26.87
C LEU A 27 3.57 43.47 -26.50
N GLN A 28 2.84 44.00 -27.50
CA GLN A 28 1.53 44.59 -27.27
C GLN A 28 0.58 43.57 -26.65
N ALA A 29 0.55 42.34 -27.18
CA ALA A 29 -0.29 41.27 -26.63
C ALA A 29 0.11 40.88 -25.20
N LEU A 30 1.40 40.72 -24.90
CA LEU A 30 1.90 40.41 -23.55
C LEU A 30 1.60 41.51 -22.54
N ARG A 31 1.71 42.78 -22.95
CA ARG A 31 1.41 43.95 -22.10
C ARG A 31 -0.08 44.11 -21.80
N THR A 32 -0.98 43.40 -22.47
CA THR A 32 -2.43 43.43 -22.15
C THR A 32 -2.77 42.79 -20.81
N VAL A 33 -1.94 41.88 -20.30
CA VAL A 33 -2.14 41.20 -19.02
C VAL A 33 -1.27 41.89 -17.95
N PRO A 34 -1.87 42.53 -16.91
CA PRO A 34 -1.11 43.26 -15.90
C PRO A 34 -0.03 42.42 -15.20
N GLY A 35 -0.35 41.16 -14.88
CA GLY A 35 0.57 40.23 -14.22
C GLY A 35 1.81 39.85 -15.05
N ILE A 36 1.71 39.91 -16.38
CA ILE A 36 2.82 39.71 -17.31
C ILE A 36 3.56 41.03 -17.56
N ARG A 37 2.81 42.11 -17.80
CA ARG A 37 3.33 43.44 -18.14
C ARG A 37 4.41 43.91 -17.17
N ASP A 38 4.15 43.75 -15.87
CA ASP A 38 5.04 44.26 -14.83
C ASP A 38 6.26 43.35 -14.57
N ARG A 39 6.36 42.22 -15.28
CA ARG A 39 7.41 41.20 -15.14
C ARG A 39 8.17 40.94 -16.44
N LEU A 40 7.84 41.66 -17.50
CA LEU A 40 8.42 41.50 -18.82
C LEU A 40 9.79 42.16 -18.90
N TRP A 41 10.79 41.41 -19.35
CA TRP A 41 12.11 41.91 -19.67
C TRP A 41 12.43 41.62 -21.13
N ILE A 42 12.90 42.64 -21.83
CA ILE A 42 13.34 42.58 -23.21
C ILE A 42 14.54 43.51 -23.38
N ASP A 43 15.50 43.10 -24.21
CA ASP A 43 16.61 43.96 -24.58
C ASP A 43 16.16 45.00 -25.62
N GLU A 44 15.90 46.24 -25.20
CA GLU A 44 15.46 47.35 -26.08
C GLU A 44 16.60 48.27 -26.53
N GLN A 45 17.75 48.23 -25.84
CA GLN A 45 18.91 49.08 -26.14
C GLN A 45 19.86 48.25 -26.99
N GLY A 46 20.09 48.63 -28.25
CA GLY A 46 21.11 47.98 -29.07
C GLY A 46 22.47 48.09 -28.37
N ILE A 47 22.89 47.06 -27.67
CA ILE A 47 24.15 47.03 -26.94
C ILE A 47 25.27 46.98 -27.99
N GLU A 48 26.13 48.00 -27.96
CA GLU A 48 27.33 48.04 -28.80
C GLU A 48 28.25 46.87 -28.47
N VAL A 49 28.73 46.21 -29.52
CA VAL A 49 29.63 45.05 -29.45
C VAL A 49 30.94 45.46 -28.77
N GLY A 50 31.14 45.02 -27.53
CA GLY A 50 32.36 45.26 -26.75
C GLY A 50 32.42 44.49 -25.43
N ASP A 51 32.89 43.25 -25.48
CA ASP A 51 33.59 42.43 -24.46
C ASP A 51 33.24 42.43 -22.95
N ARG A 52 32.09 42.94 -22.54
CA ARG A 52 31.49 42.54 -21.25
C ARG A 52 30.15 41.91 -21.51
N PHE A 53 30.03 40.63 -21.16
CA PHE A 53 28.73 39.97 -21.01
C PHE A 53 27.91 40.83 -20.07
N ASP A 54 26.90 41.55 -20.58
CA ASP A 54 26.27 42.65 -19.84
C ASP A 54 25.59 42.10 -18.58
N ASP A 55 26.06 42.55 -17.42
CA ASP A 55 25.59 42.13 -16.10
C ASP A 55 24.07 42.26 -15.98
N LYS A 56 23.45 43.21 -16.71
CA LYS A 56 22.00 43.41 -16.72
C LYS A 56 21.26 42.29 -17.43
N ILE A 57 21.74 41.83 -18.58
CA ILE A 57 21.11 40.74 -19.34
C ILE A 57 21.30 39.44 -18.58
N GLN A 58 22.50 39.21 -18.02
CA GLN A 58 22.76 38.04 -17.18
C GLN A 58 21.83 37.98 -15.97
N LYS A 59 21.68 39.11 -15.28
CA LYS A 59 20.80 39.23 -14.13
C LYS A 59 19.34 39.01 -14.52
N ALA A 60 18.88 39.62 -15.60
CA ALA A 60 17.51 39.41 -16.10
C ALA A 60 17.26 37.94 -16.48
N MET A 61 18.20 37.31 -17.17
CA MET A 61 18.12 35.89 -17.49
C MET A 61 18.15 35.02 -16.23
N ALA A 62 18.89 35.39 -15.18
CA ALA A 62 18.97 34.67 -13.91
C ALA A 62 17.72 34.84 -13.03
N ASP A 63 17.10 36.02 -13.06
CA ASP A 63 15.89 36.36 -12.30
C ASP A 63 14.61 35.88 -13.01
N SER A 64 14.72 35.45 -14.27
CA SER A 64 13.61 34.95 -15.06
C SER A 64 13.24 33.51 -14.70
N ALA A 65 11.94 33.23 -14.63
CA ALA A 65 11.42 31.86 -14.53
C ALA A 65 10.88 31.36 -15.87
N ILE A 66 10.67 32.27 -16.82
CA ILE A 66 10.13 32.00 -18.15
C ILE A 66 11.04 32.70 -19.17
N ALA A 67 11.35 32.02 -20.27
CA ALA A 67 12.00 32.60 -21.44
C ALA A 67 11.21 32.27 -22.72
N ILE A 68 11.02 33.27 -23.57
CA ILE A 68 10.38 33.14 -24.88
C ILE A 68 11.42 33.47 -25.95
N LEU A 69 11.71 32.51 -26.81
CA LEU A 69 12.66 32.65 -27.91
C LEU A 69 11.91 33.01 -29.20
N LEU A 70 12.32 34.09 -29.85
CA LEU A 70 11.82 34.48 -31.17
C LEU A 70 12.81 33.99 -32.23
N VAL A 71 12.57 32.78 -32.74
CA VAL A 71 13.54 32.05 -33.56
C VAL A 71 13.38 32.38 -35.04
N SER A 72 14.49 32.77 -35.66
CA SER A 72 14.64 33.11 -37.08
C SER A 72 16.06 32.73 -37.54
N ASN A 73 16.35 32.89 -38.83
CA ASN A 73 17.72 32.77 -39.32
C ASN A 73 18.65 33.85 -38.73
N HIS A 74 18.16 35.06 -38.48
CA HIS A 74 18.95 36.11 -37.83
C HIS A 74 19.22 35.81 -36.36
N PHE A 75 18.29 35.15 -35.68
CA PHE A 75 18.45 34.68 -34.31
C PHE A 75 19.54 33.60 -34.20
N LEU A 76 19.47 32.58 -35.07
CA LEU A 76 20.42 31.47 -35.05
C LEU A 76 21.81 31.80 -35.59
N ASN A 77 21.96 32.92 -36.30
CA ASN A 77 23.24 33.44 -36.78
C ASN A 77 23.80 34.57 -35.90
N SER A 78 23.11 34.96 -34.83
CA SER A 78 23.61 35.95 -33.88
C SER A 78 24.66 35.32 -32.97
N ASP A 79 25.93 35.72 -33.09
CA ASP A 79 27.02 35.25 -32.21
C ASP A 79 26.71 35.55 -30.73
N TYR A 80 26.07 36.68 -30.45
CA TYR A 80 25.67 37.03 -29.09
C TYR A 80 24.63 36.04 -28.55
N VAL A 81 23.51 35.86 -29.23
CA VAL A 81 22.44 34.93 -28.79
C VAL A 81 22.97 33.51 -28.67
N THR A 82 23.73 33.05 -29.66
CA THR A 82 24.15 31.65 -29.75
C THR A 82 25.29 31.30 -28.83
N ARG A 83 26.27 32.18 -28.62
CA ARG A 83 27.40 31.88 -27.74
C ARG A 83 27.12 32.24 -26.28
N ARG A 84 26.13 33.08 -26.00
CA ARG A 84 25.89 33.67 -24.67
C ARG A 84 24.52 33.34 -24.08
N GLU A 85 23.43 33.78 -24.73
CA GLU A 85 22.08 33.63 -24.17
C GLU A 85 21.59 32.18 -24.21
N LEU A 86 21.62 31.54 -25.38
CA LEU A 86 21.09 30.18 -25.56
C LEU A 86 21.76 29.15 -24.65
N PRO A 87 23.10 29.09 -24.50
CA PRO A 87 23.72 28.14 -23.58
C PRO A 87 23.25 28.32 -22.14
N PHE A 88 23.05 29.57 -21.71
CA PHE A 88 22.58 29.88 -20.37
C PHE A 88 21.12 29.46 -20.16
N LEU A 89 20.22 29.83 -21.09
CA LEU A 89 18.80 29.52 -21.01
C LEU A 89 18.55 27.99 -21.09
N LEU A 90 19.29 27.28 -21.95
CA LEU A 90 19.21 25.83 -22.06
C LEU A 90 19.66 25.14 -20.78
N ARG A 91 20.82 25.52 -20.20
CA ARG A 91 21.28 24.97 -18.92
C ARG A 91 20.28 25.19 -17.79
N ARG A 92 19.68 26.39 -17.71
CA ARG A 92 18.65 26.66 -16.68
C ARG A 92 17.37 25.86 -16.90
N THR A 93 17.04 25.54 -18.14
CA THR A 93 15.90 24.68 -18.49
C THR A 93 16.18 23.23 -18.07
N GLU A 94 17.38 22.72 -18.34
CA GLU A 94 17.83 21.38 -17.94
C GLU A 94 17.82 21.19 -16.42
N CYS A 95 18.26 22.21 -15.66
CA CYS A 95 18.21 22.20 -14.20
C CYS A 95 16.81 22.51 -13.61
N GLN A 96 15.75 22.49 -14.42
CA GLN A 96 14.36 22.77 -14.05
C GLN A 96 14.09 24.17 -13.45
N GLY A 97 15.01 25.11 -13.62
CA GLY A 97 14.92 26.47 -13.07
C GLY A 97 14.30 27.51 -14.00
N LEU A 98 13.99 27.15 -15.25
CA LEU A 98 13.44 28.04 -16.29
C LEU A 98 12.48 27.25 -17.21
N LYS A 99 11.37 27.88 -17.61
CA LYS A 99 10.46 27.36 -18.64
C LYS A 99 10.72 28.06 -19.97
N LEU A 100 10.95 27.29 -21.03
CA LEU A 100 11.32 27.80 -22.35
C LEU A 100 10.16 27.58 -23.35
N GLY A 101 9.79 28.63 -24.09
CA GLY A 101 8.83 28.58 -25.18
C GLY A 101 9.39 29.23 -26.45
N ILE A 102 9.00 28.73 -27.63
CA ILE A 102 9.56 29.17 -28.92
C ILE A 102 8.45 29.69 -29.83
N LEU A 103 8.66 30.88 -30.39
CA LEU A 103 7.87 31.44 -31.47
C LEU A 103 8.76 31.60 -32.71
N TYR A 104 8.50 30.83 -33.76
CA TYR A 104 9.26 30.92 -35.01
C TYR A 104 8.79 32.13 -35.82
N LEU A 105 9.67 33.13 -35.97
CA LEU A 105 9.40 34.33 -36.76
C LEU A 105 9.56 34.08 -38.26
N GLY A 106 10.59 33.32 -38.66
CA GLY A 106 10.88 32.97 -40.05
C GLY A 106 11.13 31.47 -40.23
N ALA A 107 11.16 31.01 -41.48
CA ALA A 107 11.39 29.61 -41.78
C ALA A 107 12.86 29.23 -41.53
N VAL A 108 13.06 28.12 -40.83
CA VAL A 108 14.38 27.62 -40.41
C VAL A 108 14.43 26.10 -40.65
N PRO A 109 15.55 25.56 -41.17
CA PRO A 109 15.71 24.11 -41.33
C PRO A 109 15.98 23.41 -39.99
N ASP A 110 15.52 22.16 -39.86
CA ASP A 110 15.61 21.36 -38.63
C ASP A 110 17.06 21.15 -38.17
N GLU A 111 18.01 21.04 -39.11
CA GLU A 111 19.44 20.90 -38.83
C GLU A 111 20.02 22.12 -38.11
N ALA A 112 19.45 23.31 -38.32
CA ALA A 112 19.87 24.53 -37.61
C ALA A 112 19.34 24.57 -36.17
N LEU A 113 18.27 23.82 -35.88
CA LEU A 113 17.60 23.72 -34.58
C LEU A 113 18.11 22.56 -33.72
N SER A 114 18.82 21.59 -34.34
CA SER A 114 19.51 20.47 -33.68
C SER A 114 20.97 20.40 -34.15
N SER A 115 21.86 21.13 -33.45
CA SER A 115 23.29 21.22 -33.84
C SER A 115 24.21 21.30 -32.62
N GLU A 116 25.43 20.78 -32.76
CA GLU A 116 26.50 21.03 -31.78
C GLU A 116 27.08 22.42 -32.00
N ARG A 117 27.19 23.19 -30.92
CA ARG A 117 27.69 24.57 -30.93
C ARG A 117 28.67 24.78 -29.79
N VAL A 118 29.36 25.92 -29.82
CA VAL A 118 30.36 26.29 -28.81
C VAL A 118 29.90 27.57 -28.14
N ASP A 119 29.90 27.59 -26.80
CA ASP A 119 29.58 28.79 -26.04
C ASP A 119 30.75 29.79 -26.02
N HIS A 120 30.55 30.94 -25.39
CA HIS A 120 31.57 31.99 -25.31
C HIS A 120 32.85 31.58 -24.56
N ASP A 121 32.78 30.56 -23.68
CA ASP A 121 33.92 30.02 -22.92
C ASP A 121 34.67 28.94 -23.72
N GLY A 122 34.26 28.65 -24.97
CA GLY A 122 34.83 27.58 -25.77
C GLY A 122 34.30 26.19 -25.40
N LYS A 123 33.26 26.08 -24.57
CA LYS A 123 32.69 24.81 -24.16
C LYS A 123 31.61 24.35 -25.15
N PRO A 124 31.66 23.10 -25.64
CA PRO A 124 30.61 22.59 -26.51
C PRO A 124 29.29 22.44 -25.74
N TYR A 125 28.19 22.77 -26.40
CA TYR A 125 26.83 22.51 -25.94
C TYR A 125 25.98 22.05 -27.12
N ARG A 126 24.98 21.20 -26.84
CA ARG A 126 24.03 20.74 -27.85
C ARG A 126 22.85 21.70 -27.89
N LEU A 127 22.62 22.32 -29.05
CA LEU A 127 21.38 23.04 -29.32
C LEU A 127 20.31 22.02 -29.70
N GLU A 128 19.21 21.94 -28.95
CA GLU A 128 18.10 21.02 -29.24
C GLU A 128 16.75 21.74 -29.04
N LEU A 129 16.39 22.57 -30.01
CA LEU A 129 15.17 23.39 -29.96
C LEU A 129 13.92 22.63 -30.43
N LEU A 130 14.08 21.56 -31.23
CA LEU A 130 12.95 20.75 -31.72
C LEU A 130 12.15 20.07 -30.60
N ARG A 131 12.79 19.76 -29.47
CA ARG A 131 12.16 19.17 -28.29
C ARG A 131 11.54 20.19 -27.34
N THR A 132 11.70 21.48 -27.64
CA THR A 132 11.17 22.58 -26.83
C THR A 132 9.79 22.98 -27.36
N LEU A 133 8.89 23.41 -26.48
CA LEU A 133 7.55 23.85 -26.85
C LEU A 133 7.60 24.97 -27.91
N GLY A 134 7.17 24.67 -29.13
CA GLY A 134 6.90 25.66 -30.19
C GLY A 134 5.44 26.09 -30.21
N PHE A 135 5.17 27.40 -30.21
CA PHE A 135 3.81 27.93 -30.37
C PHE A 135 3.30 27.77 -31.81
N ASN A 136 4.23 27.74 -32.76
CA ASN A 136 4.04 27.43 -34.18
C ASN A 136 5.17 26.51 -34.67
N HIS A 137 5.18 26.19 -35.97
CA HIS A 137 6.11 25.23 -36.57
C HIS A 137 7.20 25.96 -37.37
N PRO A 138 8.46 25.45 -37.46
CA PRO A 138 9.52 26.04 -38.28
C PRO A 138 9.12 26.25 -39.75
N THR A 139 8.32 25.34 -40.32
CA THR A 139 7.82 25.43 -41.70
C THR A 139 6.54 26.27 -41.85
N LYS A 140 5.92 26.69 -40.73
CA LYS A 140 4.76 27.60 -40.68
C LYS A 140 5.07 28.76 -39.73
N PRO A 141 6.09 29.58 -40.05
CA PRO A 141 6.54 30.67 -39.20
C PRO A 141 5.52 31.81 -39.19
N LEU A 142 5.70 32.76 -38.27
CA LEU A 142 4.85 33.93 -38.13
C LEU A 142 4.84 34.79 -39.40
N SER A 143 5.99 34.91 -40.08
CA SER A 143 6.13 35.62 -41.36
C SER A 143 5.29 35.04 -42.50
N ALA A 144 4.87 33.76 -42.40
CA ALA A 144 4.01 33.13 -43.40
C ALA A 144 2.51 33.37 -43.14
N ILE A 145 2.14 34.07 -42.04
CA ILE A 145 0.76 34.34 -41.66
C ILE A 145 0.39 35.77 -42.04
N GLU A 146 -0.25 35.95 -43.20
CA GLU A 146 -0.67 37.27 -43.69
C GLU A 146 -1.79 37.90 -42.83
N SER A 147 -2.73 37.08 -42.34
CA SER A 147 -3.88 37.55 -41.57
C SER A 147 -3.51 37.96 -40.15
N ARG A 148 -3.72 39.24 -39.84
CA ARG A 148 -3.53 39.80 -38.48
C ARG A 148 -4.31 39.05 -37.41
N SER A 149 -5.58 38.72 -37.67
CA SER A 149 -6.42 37.99 -36.70
C SER A 149 -5.89 36.58 -36.39
N LYS A 150 -5.26 35.90 -37.36
CA LYS A 150 -4.60 34.61 -37.12
C LYS A 150 -3.31 34.76 -36.31
N ARG A 151 -2.55 35.84 -36.51
CA ARG A 151 -1.40 36.18 -35.67
C ARG A 151 -1.81 36.50 -34.23
N ASP A 152 -2.91 37.25 -34.05
CA ASP A 152 -3.44 37.57 -32.73
C ASP A 152 -3.86 36.31 -31.94
N LEU A 153 -4.40 35.29 -32.61
CA LEU A 153 -4.67 33.99 -31.98
C LEU A 153 -3.39 33.30 -31.49
N LEU A 154 -2.30 33.42 -32.25
CA LEU A 154 -1.01 32.87 -31.85
C LEU A 154 -0.41 33.66 -30.67
N TYR A 155 -0.46 34.99 -30.72
CA TYR A 155 -0.05 35.82 -29.59
C TYR A 155 -0.85 35.52 -28.33
N ARG A 156 -2.17 35.34 -28.45
CA ARG A 156 -3.02 34.90 -27.33
C ARG A 156 -2.53 33.57 -26.73
N LYS A 157 -2.08 32.60 -27.54
CA LYS A 157 -1.50 31.35 -27.03
C LYS A 157 -0.23 31.60 -26.21
N VAL A 158 0.66 32.47 -26.70
CA VAL A 158 1.90 32.86 -25.98
C VAL A 158 1.57 33.53 -24.65
N VAL A 159 0.64 34.50 -24.65
CA VAL A 159 0.18 35.22 -23.45
C VAL A 159 -0.43 34.26 -22.44
N THR A 160 -1.33 33.39 -22.89
CA THR A 160 -2.01 32.41 -22.01
C THR A 160 -1.02 31.43 -21.40
N TRP A 161 -0.03 30.97 -22.18
CA TRP A 161 1.01 30.10 -21.67
C TRP A 161 1.87 30.80 -20.62
N ALA A 162 2.33 32.03 -20.88
CA ALA A 162 3.16 32.78 -19.95
C ALA A 162 2.42 33.07 -18.63
N ASP A 163 1.13 33.42 -18.69
CA ASP A 163 0.30 33.66 -17.51
C ASP A 163 0.15 32.40 -16.64
N ARG A 164 -0.09 31.24 -17.26
CA ARG A 164 -0.16 29.93 -16.57
C ARG A 164 1.15 29.56 -15.87
N GLN A 165 2.29 29.89 -16.46
CA GLN A 165 3.59 29.62 -15.83
C GLN A 165 3.86 30.56 -14.64
N LEU A 166 3.37 31.80 -14.68
CA LEU A 166 3.49 32.77 -13.58
C LEU A 166 2.50 32.49 -12.43
N HIS A 167 1.34 31.94 -12.76
CA HIS A 167 0.28 31.59 -11.84
C HIS A 167 -0.06 30.10 -12.01
N PRO A 168 0.82 29.18 -11.56
CA PRO A 168 0.47 27.78 -11.56
C PRO A 168 -0.74 27.62 -10.65
N VAL A 169 -1.91 27.40 -11.25
CA VAL A 169 -3.11 27.03 -10.51
C VAL A 169 -2.76 25.73 -9.81
N SER A 170 -2.52 25.78 -8.50
CA SER A 170 -2.49 24.57 -7.71
C SER A 170 -3.83 23.88 -7.94
N PRO A 171 -3.83 22.62 -8.40
CA PRO A 171 -5.10 21.91 -8.52
C PRO A 171 -5.79 21.95 -7.16
N PRO A 172 -7.13 22.01 -7.10
CA PRO A 172 -7.80 21.58 -5.89
C PRO A 172 -7.22 20.20 -5.57
N VAL A 173 -6.55 20.09 -4.43
CA VAL A 173 -6.15 18.80 -3.87
C VAL A 173 -7.46 18.14 -3.50
N HIS A 174 -8.09 17.48 -4.47
CA HIS A 174 -9.19 16.59 -4.17
C HIS A 174 -8.59 15.45 -3.34
N PRO A 175 -9.07 15.23 -2.10
CA PRO A 175 -8.64 14.08 -1.34
C PRO A 175 -8.91 12.83 -2.20
N ALA A 176 -7.91 11.96 -2.31
CA ALA A 176 -7.93 10.73 -3.10
C ALA A 176 -8.96 9.68 -2.61
N SER A 177 -9.95 10.09 -1.79
CA SER A 177 -10.84 9.19 -1.06
C SER A 177 -12.33 9.36 -1.41
N GLY A 178 -12.66 9.99 -2.54
CA GLY A 178 -14.03 10.01 -3.10
C GLY A 178 -14.21 8.99 -4.23
N PRO A 179 -15.43 8.52 -4.51
CA PRO A 179 -15.70 7.72 -5.71
C PRO A 179 -15.34 8.55 -6.93
N ARG A 180 -14.34 8.08 -7.68
CA ARG A 180 -13.86 8.73 -8.89
C ARG A 180 -14.80 8.38 -10.04
N PRO A 181 -15.25 9.35 -10.85
CA PRO A 181 -15.95 9.08 -12.09
C PRO A 181 -15.20 8.08 -12.97
N GLU A 182 -15.91 7.11 -13.54
CA GLU A 182 -15.34 6.04 -14.35
C GLU A 182 -15.99 5.99 -15.73
N LEU A 183 -15.18 5.81 -16.77
CA LEU A 183 -15.63 5.70 -18.15
C LEU A 183 -14.91 4.54 -18.83
N ALA A 184 -15.68 3.55 -19.29
CA ALA A 184 -15.16 2.46 -20.10
C ALA A 184 -15.32 2.77 -21.58
N ILE A 185 -14.24 2.60 -22.35
CA ILE A 185 -14.15 2.84 -23.79
C ILE A 185 -13.70 1.56 -24.46
N PHE A 186 -14.60 0.95 -25.20
CA PHE A 186 -14.26 -0.14 -26.12
C PHE A 186 -13.86 0.44 -27.47
N LEU A 187 -12.68 0.05 -27.95
CA LEU A 187 -12.08 0.54 -29.18
C LEU A 187 -11.56 -0.61 -30.04
N GLU A 188 -12.18 -0.83 -31.20
CA GLU A 188 -11.79 -1.86 -32.16
C GLU A 188 -11.63 -1.28 -33.57
N ALA A 189 -10.55 -1.68 -34.25
CA ALA A 189 -10.32 -1.29 -35.65
C ALA A 189 -11.23 -2.11 -36.59
N ARG A 190 -12.02 -1.42 -37.42
CA ARG A 190 -12.67 -2.00 -38.61
C ARG A 190 -11.90 -1.58 -39.87
N ARG A 191 -12.30 -2.11 -41.03
CA ARG A 191 -11.56 -1.88 -42.30
C ARG A 191 -11.40 -0.40 -42.67
N ASP A 192 -12.39 0.42 -42.33
CA ASP A 192 -12.51 1.82 -42.76
C ASP A 192 -12.79 2.82 -41.62
N HIS A 193 -13.08 2.34 -40.40
CA HIS A 193 -13.38 3.20 -39.25
C HIS A 193 -13.03 2.53 -37.91
N TRP A 194 -13.05 3.32 -36.83
CA TRP A 194 -12.97 2.81 -35.46
C TRP A 194 -14.36 2.57 -34.90
N GLN A 195 -14.59 1.38 -34.36
CA GLN A 195 -15.79 1.09 -33.58
C GLN A 195 -15.57 1.55 -32.13
N HIS A 196 -16.32 2.57 -31.73
CA HIS A 196 -16.33 3.10 -30.38
C HIS A 196 -17.58 2.66 -29.63
N GLN A 197 -17.41 2.26 -28.37
CA GLN A 197 -18.51 2.03 -27.47
C GLN A 197 -18.14 2.53 -26.07
N PHE A 198 -18.98 3.40 -25.50
CA PHE A 198 -18.79 3.97 -24.18
C PHE A 198 -19.77 3.34 -23.19
N CYS A 199 -19.25 2.90 -22.05
CA CYS A 199 -20.02 2.34 -20.95
C CYS A 199 -19.68 3.08 -19.65
N MET A 200 -20.68 3.27 -18.79
CA MET A 200 -20.51 3.89 -17.48
C MET A 200 -21.18 3.01 -16.44
N GLY A 201 -20.59 2.86 -15.25
CA GLY A 201 -21.13 1.97 -14.21
C GLY A 201 -22.56 2.30 -13.77
N THR A 202 -23.04 3.52 -14.02
CA THR A 202 -24.38 4.00 -13.68
C THR A 202 -25.38 3.99 -14.85
N HIS A 203 -24.92 3.75 -16.08
CA HIS A 203 -25.76 3.84 -17.28
C HIS A 203 -25.97 2.45 -17.91
N ALA A 204 -27.22 2.01 -17.98
CA ALA A 204 -27.57 0.63 -18.35
C ALA A 204 -27.33 0.26 -19.82
N SER A 205 -27.18 1.25 -20.72
CA SER A 205 -26.99 0.99 -22.16
C SER A 205 -25.72 1.63 -22.70
N PRO A 206 -24.94 0.92 -23.54
CA PRO A 206 -23.74 1.47 -24.14
C PRO A 206 -24.05 2.56 -25.16
N ILE A 207 -23.24 3.62 -25.15
CA ILE A 207 -23.33 4.73 -26.11
C ILE A 207 -22.40 4.43 -27.28
N ARG A 208 -22.93 4.45 -28.50
CA ARG A 208 -22.19 4.12 -29.74
C ARG A 208 -22.23 5.29 -30.72
N PRO A 209 -21.48 6.37 -30.46
CA PRO A 209 -21.49 7.52 -31.33
C PRO A 209 -20.64 7.26 -32.58
N ARG A 210 -20.99 7.92 -33.69
CA ARG A 210 -20.11 8.00 -34.85
C ARG A 210 -19.21 9.21 -34.66
N LEU A 211 -17.95 8.97 -34.31
CA LEU A 211 -16.99 10.02 -34.03
C LEU A 211 -16.24 10.47 -35.28
N ASP A 212 -16.04 11.78 -35.41
CA ASP A 212 -15.07 12.35 -36.34
C ASP A 212 -13.66 12.26 -35.73
N CYS A 213 -13.04 11.11 -35.95
CA CYS A 213 -11.74 10.72 -35.38
C CYS A 213 -10.77 10.25 -36.49
N PRO A 214 -9.46 10.26 -36.24
CA PRO A 214 -8.47 9.78 -37.20
C PRO A 214 -8.72 8.33 -37.63
N ALA A 215 -8.63 8.04 -38.94
CA ALA A 215 -8.89 6.70 -39.46
C ALA A 215 -7.84 5.68 -38.98
N PRO A 216 -8.17 4.37 -38.86
CA PRO A 216 -7.23 3.36 -38.37
C PRO A 216 -5.89 3.34 -39.11
N ALA A 217 -5.90 3.54 -40.43
CA ALA A 217 -4.69 3.58 -41.26
C ALA A 217 -3.77 4.77 -40.97
N THR A 218 -4.25 5.81 -40.29
CA THR A 218 -3.47 7.01 -39.93
C THR A 218 -2.80 6.90 -38.56
N VAL A 219 -3.15 5.87 -37.79
CA VAL A 219 -2.54 5.58 -36.49
C VAL A 219 -1.29 4.73 -36.75
N ILE A 220 -0.19 5.37 -37.15
CA ILE A 220 1.12 4.74 -37.40
C ILE A 220 2.22 5.62 -36.77
N GLY A 221 2.97 5.07 -35.81
CA GLY A 221 4.22 5.66 -35.29
C GLY A 221 4.15 6.18 -33.85
N ASP A 222 5.33 6.50 -33.32
CA ASP A 222 5.58 6.95 -31.93
C ASP A 222 5.39 8.47 -31.73
N ASP A 223 5.13 9.22 -32.81
CA ASP A 223 5.01 10.68 -32.83
C ASP A 223 3.55 11.18 -32.68
N LEU A 224 2.69 10.42 -32.02
CA LEU A 224 1.32 10.86 -31.73
C LEU A 224 1.31 11.77 -30.50
N ASP A 225 0.85 13.00 -30.67
CA ASP A 225 0.69 13.93 -29.56
C ASP A 225 -0.56 13.61 -28.71
N GLY A 226 -0.59 14.15 -27.49
CA GLY A 226 -1.69 13.91 -26.55
C GLY A 226 -3.07 14.35 -27.06
N GLU A 227 -3.13 15.37 -27.91
CA GLU A 227 -4.37 15.87 -28.52
C GLU A 227 -4.88 14.91 -29.59
N PHE A 228 -3.97 14.30 -30.35
CA PHE A 228 -4.31 13.27 -31.32
C PHE A 228 -4.93 12.06 -30.62
N LEU A 229 -4.34 11.62 -29.50
CA LEU A 229 -4.89 10.53 -28.70
C LEU A 229 -6.28 10.88 -28.12
N PHE A 230 -6.49 12.14 -27.74
CA PHE A 230 -7.80 12.60 -27.27
C PHE A 230 -8.84 12.55 -28.39
N LYS A 231 -8.51 13.06 -29.58
CA LYS A 231 -9.39 13.00 -30.76
C LYS A 231 -9.65 11.58 -31.21
N LEU A 232 -8.67 10.68 -31.05
CA LEU A 232 -8.87 9.26 -31.33
C LEU A 232 -9.97 8.68 -30.45
N LEU A 233 -9.96 8.97 -29.13
CA LEU A 233 -10.95 8.42 -28.20
C LEU A 233 -12.31 9.11 -28.25
N PHE A 234 -12.36 10.42 -28.47
CA PHE A 234 -13.56 11.23 -28.24
C PHE A 234 -14.04 12.02 -29.47
N GLY A 235 -13.29 12.00 -30.57
CA GLY A 235 -13.55 12.80 -31.76
C GLY A 235 -13.21 14.29 -31.58
N SER A 236 -13.50 15.08 -32.62
CA SER A 236 -13.15 16.52 -32.65
C SER A 236 -14.30 17.45 -32.26
N ASP A 237 -15.53 16.95 -32.14
CA ASP A 237 -16.74 17.75 -31.87
C ASP A 237 -16.98 17.94 -30.35
N PRO A 238 -16.90 19.18 -29.83
CA PRO A 238 -17.10 19.46 -28.41
C PRO A 238 -18.50 19.16 -27.87
N ALA A 239 -19.53 19.23 -28.71
CA ALA A 239 -20.88 18.88 -28.27
C ALA A 239 -20.96 17.37 -27.95
N THR A 240 -20.47 16.53 -28.87
CA THR A 240 -20.49 15.07 -28.74
C THR A 240 -19.76 14.58 -27.48
N PHE A 241 -18.52 15.02 -27.24
CA PHE A 241 -17.81 14.58 -26.03
C PHE A 241 -18.26 15.33 -24.76
N GLY A 242 -18.78 16.55 -24.90
CA GLY A 242 -19.31 17.33 -23.77
C GLY A 242 -20.51 16.65 -23.10
N ASP A 243 -21.42 16.10 -23.91
CA ASP A 243 -22.56 15.32 -23.42
C ASP A 243 -22.12 13.99 -22.76
N LEU A 244 -21.11 13.33 -23.35
CA LEU A 244 -20.52 12.12 -22.77
C LEU A 244 -19.92 12.39 -21.38
N PHE A 245 -19.13 13.46 -21.24
CA PHE A 245 -18.56 13.83 -19.95
C PHE A 245 -19.61 14.33 -18.97
N ALA A 246 -20.69 14.94 -19.44
CA ALA A 246 -21.80 15.32 -18.56
C ALA A 246 -22.41 14.11 -17.86
N LEU A 247 -22.55 13.00 -18.58
CA LEU A 247 -22.98 11.73 -18.03
C LEU A 247 -21.93 11.14 -17.07
N ALA A 248 -20.65 11.13 -17.46
CA ALA A 248 -19.58 10.58 -16.63
C ALA A 248 -19.41 11.34 -15.30
N PHE A 249 -19.44 12.67 -15.34
CA PHE A 249 -19.29 13.54 -14.16
C PHE A 249 -20.63 13.82 -13.43
N ALA A 250 -21.75 13.30 -13.93
CA ALA A 250 -23.09 13.55 -13.43
C ALA A 250 -23.42 15.06 -13.30
N THR A 251 -23.11 15.85 -14.32
CA THR A 251 -23.38 17.29 -14.35
C THR A 251 -24.68 17.64 -15.07
N ASN A 252 -25.30 18.75 -14.67
CA ASN A 252 -26.43 19.34 -15.38
C ASN A 252 -25.90 20.14 -16.58
N GLY A 253 -25.73 19.47 -17.73
CA GLY A 253 -25.25 20.06 -18.98
C GLY A 253 -23.82 19.65 -19.34
N ALA A 254 -23.41 19.99 -20.56
CA ALA A 254 -22.12 19.60 -21.15
C ALA A 254 -20.94 19.89 -20.22
N ALA A 255 -20.07 18.90 -20.05
CA ALA A 255 -18.89 19.00 -19.20
C ALA A 255 -17.60 19.01 -20.02
N GLU A 256 -16.64 19.80 -19.55
CA GLU A 256 -15.30 19.86 -20.14
C GLU A 256 -14.43 18.70 -19.64
N PRO A 257 -13.52 18.14 -20.46
CA PRO A 257 -12.62 17.07 -20.05
C PRO A 257 -11.74 17.44 -18.84
N THR A 258 -11.51 18.74 -18.64
CA THR A 258 -10.66 19.27 -17.56
C THR A 258 -11.41 19.55 -16.24
N LEU A 259 -12.69 19.17 -16.16
CA LEU A 259 -13.53 19.41 -14.98
C LEU A 259 -12.98 18.77 -13.69
N GLY A 260 -12.42 17.56 -13.80
CA GLY A 260 -11.93 16.82 -12.64
C GLY A 260 -11.28 15.48 -13.02
N PRO A 261 -10.88 14.69 -12.02
CA PRO A 261 -10.25 13.40 -12.25
C PRO A 261 -11.26 12.41 -12.86
N LEU A 262 -10.83 11.67 -13.89
CA LEU A 262 -11.63 10.64 -14.55
C LEU A 262 -10.79 9.37 -14.72
N ARG A 263 -11.32 8.23 -14.28
CA ARG A 263 -10.71 6.92 -14.51
C ARG A 263 -11.22 6.37 -15.83
N VAL A 264 -10.31 6.14 -16.78
CA VAL A 264 -10.67 5.63 -18.11
C VAL A 264 -10.24 4.17 -18.21
N HIS A 265 -11.20 3.30 -18.47
CA HIS A 265 -10.97 1.88 -18.76
C HIS A 265 -10.93 1.70 -20.28
N LEU A 266 -9.76 1.41 -20.85
CA LEU A 266 -9.60 1.21 -22.29
C LEU A 266 -9.63 -0.29 -22.63
N LEU A 267 -10.71 -0.72 -23.28
CA LEU A 267 -10.91 -2.11 -23.69
C LEU A 267 -10.57 -2.27 -25.17
N THR A 268 -9.47 -2.95 -25.47
CA THR A 268 -9.07 -3.25 -26.84
C THR A 268 -8.26 -4.54 -26.93
N ALA A 269 -8.50 -5.32 -27.98
CA ALA A 269 -7.68 -6.48 -28.33
C ALA A 269 -6.47 -6.12 -29.22
N SER A 270 -6.35 -4.86 -29.66
CA SER A 270 -5.27 -4.44 -30.55
C SER A 270 -3.97 -4.23 -29.79
N GLY A 271 -2.99 -5.10 -30.02
CA GLY A 271 -1.62 -4.95 -29.50
C GLY A 271 -0.89 -3.70 -30.02
N GLN A 272 -1.39 -3.06 -31.09
CA GLN A 272 -0.88 -1.76 -31.54
C GLN A 272 -1.38 -0.62 -30.62
N LEU A 273 -2.64 -0.66 -30.19
CA LEU A 273 -3.21 0.33 -29.29
C LEU A 273 -2.62 0.24 -27.87
N HIS A 274 -2.24 -0.96 -27.41
CA HIS A 274 -1.56 -1.14 -26.12
C HIS A 274 -0.20 -0.43 -26.06
N ARG A 275 0.41 -0.13 -27.22
CA ARG A 275 1.72 0.51 -27.35
C ARG A 275 1.64 2.01 -27.61
N LEU A 276 0.47 2.63 -27.58
CA LEU A 276 0.35 4.09 -27.70
C LEU A 276 0.58 4.78 -26.35
N PRO A 277 1.17 5.99 -26.32
CA PRO A 277 1.55 6.68 -25.09
C PRO A 277 0.35 7.36 -24.41
N TRP A 278 -0.64 6.59 -23.98
CA TRP A 278 -1.91 7.08 -23.44
C TRP A 278 -1.78 7.98 -22.21
N SER A 279 -0.69 7.89 -21.46
CA SER A 279 -0.40 8.81 -20.35
C SER A 279 -0.14 10.25 -20.78
N THR A 280 0.15 10.47 -22.06
CA THR A 280 0.36 11.81 -22.66
C THR A 280 -0.93 12.48 -23.11
N LEU A 281 -2.09 11.82 -22.97
CA LEU A 281 -3.41 12.32 -23.36
C LEU A 281 -3.60 13.78 -22.92
N ALA A 282 -3.94 14.65 -23.87
CA ALA A 282 -4.03 16.08 -23.65
C ALA A 282 -5.27 16.67 -24.30
N TYR A 283 -5.78 17.73 -23.69
CA TYR A 283 -6.88 18.52 -24.21
C TYR A 283 -6.59 20.03 -24.07
N GLN A 284 -6.72 20.77 -25.17
CA GLN A 284 -6.34 22.18 -25.29
C GLN A 284 -4.93 22.51 -24.75
N GLY A 285 -3.96 21.65 -25.04
CA GLY A 285 -2.56 21.77 -24.64
C GLY A 285 -2.30 21.43 -23.17
N ARG A 286 -3.27 20.84 -22.46
CA ARG A 286 -3.14 20.42 -21.06
C ARG A 286 -3.15 18.90 -20.96
N ALA A 287 -2.10 18.32 -20.37
CA ALA A 287 -2.06 16.89 -20.07
C ALA A 287 -3.15 16.54 -19.04
N LEU A 288 -4.01 15.58 -19.38
CA LEU A 288 -5.14 15.21 -18.54
C LEU A 288 -4.72 14.44 -17.28
N SER A 289 -3.54 13.81 -17.29
CA SER A 289 -2.90 13.25 -16.09
C SER A 289 -2.69 14.29 -14.98
N GLN A 290 -2.43 15.57 -15.33
CA GLN A 290 -2.31 16.66 -14.37
C GLN A 290 -3.65 17.08 -13.73
N VAL A 291 -4.77 16.69 -14.35
CA VAL A 291 -6.14 16.85 -13.82
C VAL A 291 -6.55 15.60 -13.02
N GLY A 292 -5.68 14.59 -12.94
CA GLY A 292 -5.93 13.34 -12.24
C GLY A 292 -6.65 12.31 -13.11
N TRP A 293 -6.49 12.36 -14.44
CA TRP A 293 -6.91 11.25 -15.31
C TRP A 293 -5.93 10.09 -15.24
N THR A 294 -6.46 8.87 -15.39
CA THR A 294 -5.68 7.62 -15.47
C THR A 294 -6.29 6.79 -16.58
N ILE A 295 -5.43 6.13 -17.35
CA ILE A 295 -5.82 5.18 -18.37
C ILE A 295 -5.40 3.80 -17.90
N GLU A 296 -6.34 2.87 -17.91
CA GLU A 296 -6.15 1.49 -17.46
C GLU A 296 -6.69 0.52 -18.50
N PHE A 297 -5.93 -0.53 -18.77
CA PHE A 297 -6.33 -1.62 -19.64
C PHE A 297 -6.92 -2.78 -18.84
N HIS A 298 -7.81 -3.52 -19.49
CA HIS A 298 -8.40 -4.75 -18.98
C HIS A 298 -8.24 -5.89 -19.98
N THR A 299 -8.33 -7.12 -19.50
CA THR A 299 -8.36 -8.30 -20.37
C THR A 299 -9.50 -8.15 -21.39
N PRO A 300 -9.25 -8.38 -22.69
CA PRO A 300 -10.27 -8.31 -23.72
C PRO A 300 -11.43 -9.26 -23.41
N GLY A 301 -12.66 -8.74 -23.41
CA GLY A 301 -13.88 -9.49 -23.15
C GLY A 301 -15.07 -8.91 -23.94
N GLU A 302 -16.30 -9.27 -23.56
CA GLU A 302 -17.48 -8.59 -24.09
C GLU A 302 -17.43 -7.09 -23.76
N PRO A 303 -17.98 -6.20 -24.61
CA PRO A 303 -17.86 -4.75 -24.47
C PRO A 303 -18.78 -4.23 -23.36
N GLU A 304 -18.59 -4.71 -22.14
CA GLU A 304 -19.33 -4.34 -20.94
C GLU A 304 -18.46 -3.51 -20.00
N PHE A 305 -19.09 -2.86 -19.03
CA PHE A 305 -18.37 -2.13 -18.00
C PHE A 305 -17.59 -3.13 -17.12
N PRO A 306 -16.27 -2.93 -16.86
CA PRO A 306 -15.50 -3.88 -16.06
C PRO A 306 -16.00 -3.94 -14.61
N ASP A 307 -16.63 -5.03 -14.22
CA ASP A 307 -17.02 -5.28 -12.83
C ASP A 307 -15.93 -6.11 -12.12
N HIS A 308 -15.15 -5.43 -11.27
CA HIS A 308 -14.07 -6.05 -10.51
C HIS A 308 -14.25 -5.84 -9.01
N PRO A 309 -13.85 -6.81 -8.17
CA PRO A 309 -13.92 -6.65 -6.73
C PRO A 309 -12.97 -5.56 -6.23
N ARG A 310 -13.21 -5.11 -4.99
CA ARG A 310 -12.24 -4.25 -4.28
C ARG A 310 -11.00 -5.07 -3.96
N HIS A 311 -9.82 -4.52 -4.24
CA HIS A 311 -8.55 -5.20 -3.96
C HIS A 311 -7.88 -4.63 -2.71
N ARG A 312 -7.62 -5.50 -1.74
CA ARG A 312 -6.88 -5.17 -0.52
C ARG A 312 -5.47 -5.72 -0.60
N CYS A 313 -4.49 -4.83 -0.65
CA CYS A 313 -3.08 -5.19 -0.57
C CYS A 313 -2.59 -5.03 0.87
N HIS A 314 -2.34 -6.15 1.53
CA HIS A 314 -1.76 -6.15 2.87
C HIS A 314 -0.26 -5.81 2.82
N PHE A 315 0.14 -4.70 3.42
CA PHE A 315 1.53 -4.21 3.41
C PHE A 315 1.89 -3.46 4.72
N PRO A 316 3.07 -3.66 5.35
CA PRO A 316 4.26 -4.35 4.84
C PRO A 316 4.09 -5.86 4.71
N GLY A 317 4.58 -6.41 3.59
CA GLY A 317 4.55 -7.83 3.30
C GLY A 317 5.76 -8.28 2.48
N ARG A 318 5.75 -9.53 1.99
CA ARG A 318 6.89 -10.07 1.23
C ARG A 318 7.04 -9.35 -0.12
N LEU A 319 8.26 -8.90 -0.38
CA LEU A 319 8.66 -8.18 -1.59
C LEU A 319 9.68 -8.99 -2.37
N LEU A 320 9.52 -9.03 -3.69
CA LEU A 320 10.49 -9.64 -4.59
C LEU A 320 11.02 -8.59 -5.55
N LEU A 321 12.31 -8.33 -5.48
CA LEU A 321 13.01 -7.43 -6.38
C LEU A 321 13.80 -8.29 -7.39
N ALA A 322 13.55 -8.10 -8.68
CA ALA A 322 14.16 -8.88 -9.76
C ALA A 322 14.95 -8.00 -10.74
N THR A 323 16.15 -8.40 -11.14
CA THR A 323 17.09 -7.57 -11.92
C THR A 323 17.82 -8.35 -13.01
N SER A 324 18.42 -7.64 -13.97
CA SER A 324 19.52 -8.20 -14.76
C SER A 324 20.88 -7.90 -14.12
N ALA A 325 21.88 -8.76 -14.34
CA ALA A 325 23.16 -8.74 -13.59
C ALA A 325 24.13 -7.54 -13.85
N GLN A 326 23.67 -6.39 -14.36
CA GLN A 326 24.55 -5.25 -14.67
C GLN A 326 24.92 -4.41 -13.43
N ARG A 327 26.19 -3.99 -13.32
CA ARG A 327 26.72 -3.17 -12.19
C ARG A 327 25.92 -1.89 -11.88
N ARG A 328 25.28 -1.25 -12.88
CA ARG A 328 24.46 -0.03 -12.66
C ARG A 328 23.11 -0.34 -12.00
N GLN A 329 22.60 -1.56 -12.15
CA GLN A 329 21.33 -1.99 -11.56
C GLN A 329 21.52 -2.31 -10.06
N ALA A 330 22.71 -2.78 -9.66
CA ALA A 330 23.06 -3.00 -8.25
C ALA A 330 22.84 -1.75 -7.37
N ALA A 331 23.18 -0.55 -7.86
CA ALA A 331 23.00 0.69 -7.11
C ALA A 331 21.52 1.03 -6.84
N HIS A 332 20.66 0.89 -7.84
CA HIS A 332 19.21 1.10 -7.65
C HIS A 332 18.61 0.09 -6.67
N PHE A 333 19.10 -1.14 -6.68
CA PHE A 333 18.67 -2.17 -5.73
C PHE A 333 19.11 -1.89 -4.31
N ASP A 334 20.32 -1.37 -4.11
CA ASP A 334 20.76 -0.91 -2.79
C ASP A 334 19.87 0.24 -2.31
N ASP A 335 19.48 1.15 -3.19
CA ASP A 335 18.52 2.23 -2.88
C ASP A 335 17.13 1.69 -2.53
N LEU A 336 16.63 0.67 -3.27
CA LEU A 336 15.37 -0.02 -2.95
C LEU A 336 15.44 -0.71 -1.58
N ARG A 337 16.53 -1.43 -1.29
CA ARG A 337 16.72 -2.08 0.03
C ARG A 337 16.73 -1.06 1.15
N ARG A 338 17.50 0.03 1.00
CA ARG A 338 17.53 1.15 1.96
C ARG A 338 16.16 1.80 2.12
N PHE A 339 15.42 1.97 1.02
CA PHE A 339 14.07 2.52 1.05
C PHE A 339 13.15 1.67 1.93
N PHE A 340 13.11 0.34 1.72
CA PHE A 340 12.24 -0.54 2.51
C PHE A 340 12.71 -0.66 3.97
N GLN A 341 14.02 -0.78 4.22
CA GLN A 341 14.57 -0.78 5.57
C GLN A 341 14.26 0.51 6.34
N ARG A 342 14.29 1.67 5.67
CA ARG A 342 13.98 2.97 6.28
C ARG A 342 12.50 3.09 6.68
N HIS A 343 11.59 2.63 5.84
CA HIS A 343 10.14 2.78 6.08
C HIS A 343 9.58 1.64 6.94
N TRP A 344 10.14 0.44 6.86
CA TRP A 344 9.69 -0.76 7.59
C TRP A 344 10.87 -1.56 8.17
N PRO A 345 11.58 -1.03 9.18
CA PRO A 345 12.81 -1.65 9.71
C PRO A 345 12.60 -3.00 10.39
N GLN A 346 11.36 -3.33 10.75
CA GLN A 346 10.99 -4.61 11.38
C GLN A 346 10.52 -5.67 10.37
N ASN A 347 10.38 -5.33 9.08
CA ASN A 347 9.99 -6.28 8.05
C ASN A 347 11.23 -7.00 7.50
N PRO A 348 11.14 -8.29 7.10
CA PRO A 348 12.23 -8.96 6.42
C PRO A 348 12.68 -8.17 5.19
N GLU A 349 13.98 -8.26 4.88
CA GLU A 349 14.52 -7.63 3.69
C GLU A 349 13.84 -8.17 2.42
N PRO A 350 13.68 -7.33 1.37
CA PRO A 350 13.16 -7.78 0.10
C PRO A 350 14.00 -8.94 -0.46
N ALA A 351 13.34 -9.98 -0.95
CA ALA A 351 14.01 -11.07 -1.65
C ALA A 351 14.57 -10.59 -2.98
N LEU A 352 15.81 -10.97 -3.30
CA LEU A 352 16.48 -10.61 -4.55
C LEU A 352 16.50 -11.80 -5.51
N ALA A 353 16.15 -11.56 -6.78
CA ALA A 353 16.32 -12.52 -7.86
C ALA A 353 17.14 -11.91 -9.00
N ALA A 354 18.30 -12.49 -9.27
CA ALA A 354 19.19 -12.06 -10.36
C ALA A 354 19.26 -13.07 -11.52
N ASP A 355 18.48 -14.16 -11.45
CA ASP A 355 18.39 -15.18 -12.48
C ASP A 355 17.02 -15.88 -12.46
N ALA A 356 16.77 -16.69 -13.48
CA ALA A 356 15.50 -17.39 -13.69
C ALA A 356 15.16 -18.35 -12.55
N ASP A 357 16.14 -19.12 -12.06
CA ASP A 357 15.93 -20.10 -10.99
C ASP A 357 15.65 -19.41 -9.66
N ALA A 358 16.37 -18.33 -9.34
CA ALA A 358 16.14 -17.50 -8.17
C ALA A 358 14.76 -16.82 -8.22
N LEU A 359 14.34 -16.30 -9.38
CA LEU A 359 13.01 -15.70 -9.56
C LEU A 359 11.91 -16.74 -9.35
N ARG A 360 12.04 -17.91 -9.99
CA ARG A 360 11.10 -19.02 -9.85
C ARG A 360 11.03 -19.52 -8.41
N GLY A 361 12.18 -19.74 -7.76
CA GLY A 361 12.28 -20.18 -6.38
C GLY A 361 11.64 -19.17 -5.42
N ALA A 362 11.92 -17.88 -5.60
CA ALA A 362 11.33 -16.83 -4.79
C ALA A 362 9.81 -16.74 -4.95
N LEU A 363 9.28 -16.83 -6.18
CA LEU A 363 7.82 -16.86 -6.43
C LEU A 363 7.16 -18.10 -5.83
N ARG A 364 7.85 -19.24 -5.83
CA ARG A 364 7.38 -20.51 -5.24
C ARG A 364 7.22 -20.47 -3.74
N VAL A 365 7.88 -19.60 -2.99
CA VAL A 365 7.67 -19.43 -1.53
C VAL A 365 6.32 -18.75 -1.20
N GLY A 366 5.65 -18.11 -2.18
CA GLY A 366 4.32 -17.52 -2.01
C GLY A 366 4.31 -16.28 -1.10
N SER A 367 3.14 -15.78 -0.73
CA SER A 367 2.90 -14.53 0.04
C SER A 367 3.48 -13.23 -0.52
N THR A 368 4.05 -13.26 -1.73
CA THR A 368 4.65 -12.09 -2.38
C THR A 368 3.57 -11.06 -2.72
N ARG A 369 3.69 -9.83 -2.23
CA ARG A 369 2.72 -8.75 -2.48
C ARG A 369 3.07 -7.95 -3.72
N LEU A 370 4.34 -7.61 -3.86
CA LEU A 370 4.90 -6.90 -5.00
C LEU A 370 6.06 -7.69 -5.59
N VAL A 371 6.02 -7.84 -6.92
CA VAL A 371 7.20 -8.15 -7.73
C VAL A 371 7.61 -6.86 -8.43
N TYR A 372 8.81 -6.36 -8.14
CA TYR A 372 9.38 -5.18 -8.79
C TYR A 372 10.56 -5.63 -9.64
N TYR A 373 10.42 -5.53 -10.95
CA TYR A 373 11.49 -5.82 -11.89
C TYR A 373 12.13 -4.53 -12.38
N TYR A 374 13.47 -4.48 -12.40
CA TYR A 374 14.22 -3.38 -13.01
C TYR A 374 15.33 -3.92 -13.90
N GLY A 375 15.21 -3.69 -15.20
CA GLY A 375 16.12 -4.26 -16.19
C GLY A 375 15.56 -4.21 -17.62
N PRO A 376 16.27 -4.77 -18.59
CA PRO A 376 15.84 -4.77 -19.99
C PRO A 376 14.85 -5.91 -20.30
N ALA A 377 13.90 -5.64 -21.19
CA ALA A 377 12.96 -6.63 -21.71
C ALA A 377 12.88 -6.59 -23.24
N SER A 378 12.26 -7.60 -23.84
CA SER A 378 11.97 -7.65 -25.27
C SER A 378 10.58 -8.20 -25.51
N ARG A 379 10.15 -8.28 -26.78
CA ARG A 379 8.96 -9.06 -27.16
C ARG A 379 8.96 -10.50 -26.64
N ASP A 380 10.13 -11.10 -26.39
CA ASP A 380 10.27 -12.52 -26.08
C ASP A 380 10.30 -12.78 -24.56
N GLY A 381 10.74 -11.82 -23.74
CA GLY A 381 10.74 -12.00 -22.28
C GLY A 381 11.49 -10.93 -21.48
N LEU A 382 11.79 -11.28 -20.22
CA LEU A 382 12.68 -10.52 -19.33
C LEU A 382 14.10 -11.07 -19.39
N LEU A 383 15.09 -10.17 -19.41
CA LEU A 383 16.49 -10.56 -19.28
C LEU A 383 16.90 -10.56 -17.80
N LEU A 384 17.36 -11.69 -17.29
CA LEU A 384 17.88 -11.81 -15.92
C LEU A 384 19.40 -12.05 -15.89
N GLN A 385 19.98 -12.73 -16.88
CA GLN A 385 21.43 -12.96 -16.97
C GLN A 385 22.01 -12.43 -18.30
N ASP A 386 23.19 -11.82 -18.23
CA ASP A 386 23.83 -11.08 -19.33
C ASP A 386 24.87 -11.94 -20.11
N ALA A 387 24.83 -13.27 -19.99
CA ALA A 387 25.71 -14.16 -20.76
C ALA A 387 25.26 -14.24 -22.23
N ALA A 388 26.18 -14.53 -23.15
CA ALA A 388 25.87 -14.72 -24.57
C ALA A 388 24.80 -15.82 -24.83
N ASP A 389 24.64 -16.73 -23.87
CA ASP A 389 23.66 -17.82 -23.85
C ASP A 389 22.63 -17.64 -22.70
N GLY A 390 22.56 -16.45 -22.10
CA GLY A 390 21.72 -16.15 -20.93
C GLY A 390 20.23 -16.27 -21.25
N GLY A 391 19.53 -17.13 -20.52
CA GLY A 391 18.12 -17.44 -20.75
C GLY A 391 17.22 -16.23 -20.52
N TRP A 392 16.54 -15.81 -21.58
CA TRP A 392 15.34 -14.98 -21.45
C TRP A 392 14.30 -15.77 -20.66
N VAL A 393 13.73 -15.17 -19.62
CA VAL A 393 12.50 -15.71 -19.03
C VAL A 393 11.37 -15.27 -19.93
N SER A 394 10.79 -16.22 -20.66
CA SER A 394 9.69 -15.89 -21.56
C SER A 394 8.48 -15.36 -20.79
N TRP A 395 7.67 -14.53 -21.44
CA TRP A 395 6.44 -14.02 -20.84
C TRP A 395 5.49 -15.13 -20.39
N SER A 396 5.45 -16.24 -21.13
CA SER A 396 4.69 -17.45 -20.79
C SER A 396 5.19 -18.15 -19.54
N GLU A 397 6.52 -18.29 -19.39
CA GLU A 397 7.13 -18.86 -18.17
C GLU A 397 6.88 -17.99 -16.96
N LEU A 398 7.08 -16.67 -17.09
CA LEU A 398 6.79 -15.72 -16.02
C LEU A 398 5.33 -15.80 -15.58
N ALA A 399 4.39 -15.78 -16.54
CA ALA A 399 2.97 -15.93 -16.29
C ALA A 399 2.66 -17.25 -15.57
N GLN A 400 3.30 -18.35 -15.97
CA GLN A 400 3.16 -19.64 -15.27
C GLN A 400 3.63 -19.53 -13.81
N TRP A 401 4.80 -18.97 -13.54
CA TRP A 401 5.34 -18.87 -12.18
C TRP A 401 4.50 -17.95 -11.28
N LEU A 402 4.00 -16.83 -11.82
CA LEU A 402 3.08 -15.94 -11.11
C LEU A 402 1.77 -16.67 -10.75
N ARG A 403 1.21 -17.43 -11.70
CA ARG A 403 0.02 -18.25 -11.49
C ARG A 403 0.22 -19.34 -10.44
N GLU A 404 1.40 -19.97 -10.41
CA GLU A 404 1.78 -20.93 -9.36
C GLU A 404 1.91 -20.25 -7.99
N SER A 405 2.40 -19.01 -7.93
CA SER A 405 2.56 -18.26 -6.69
C SER A 405 1.24 -17.89 -6.02
N ARG A 406 0.20 -17.57 -6.81
CA ARG A 406 -1.17 -17.19 -6.38
C ARG A 406 -1.25 -16.04 -5.36
N SER A 407 -0.16 -15.31 -5.11
CA SER A 407 -0.07 -14.34 -4.01
C SER A 407 0.20 -12.91 -4.47
N VAL A 408 0.79 -12.75 -5.67
CA VAL A 408 1.22 -11.48 -6.24
C VAL A 408 0.03 -10.55 -6.44
N SER A 409 0.02 -9.45 -5.67
CA SER A 409 -0.99 -8.40 -5.80
C SER A 409 -0.63 -7.41 -6.90
N LEU A 410 0.66 -7.11 -7.03
CA LEU A 410 1.17 -6.08 -7.91
C LEU A 410 2.44 -6.56 -8.60
N LEU A 411 2.48 -6.46 -9.92
CA LEU A 411 3.70 -6.66 -10.72
C LEU A 411 4.06 -5.31 -11.32
N PHE A 412 5.23 -4.77 -10.97
CA PHE A 412 5.76 -3.54 -11.56
C PHE A 412 7.02 -3.84 -12.37
N LEU A 413 6.91 -3.68 -13.68
CA LEU A 413 7.99 -3.84 -14.65
C LEU A 413 8.55 -2.46 -14.99
N ASN A 414 9.67 -2.08 -14.37
CA ASN A 414 10.40 -0.85 -14.65
C ASN A 414 11.54 -1.14 -15.65
N LEU A 415 11.20 -1.05 -16.93
CA LEU A 415 11.97 -1.54 -18.06
C LEU A 415 12.95 -0.47 -18.57
N VAL A 416 14.21 -0.86 -18.76
CA VAL A 416 15.30 0.06 -19.14
C VAL A 416 16.07 -0.47 -20.36
N ASN A 417 15.51 -0.21 -21.55
CA ASN A 417 16.12 -0.43 -22.86
C ASN A 417 15.25 0.18 -23.97
N GLU A 418 15.83 0.31 -25.16
CA GLU A 418 15.15 0.90 -26.33
C GLU A 418 13.91 0.11 -26.81
N ALA A 419 13.83 -1.19 -26.51
CA ALA A 419 12.75 -2.09 -26.94
C ALA A 419 11.80 -2.50 -25.79
N GLY A 420 11.84 -1.77 -24.66
CA GLY A 420 11.05 -2.13 -23.48
C GLY A 420 9.53 -1.99 -23.69
N ASP A 421 9.10 -1.16 -24.62
CA ASP A 421 7.70 -0.93 -25.02
C ASP A 421 7.09 -2.15 -25.74
N GLU A 422 7.89 -3.02 -26.36
CA GLU A 422 7.41 -4.29 -26.92
C GLU A 422 6.77 -5.19 -25.86
N ALA A 423 7.16 -5.05 -24.59
CA ALA A 423 6.60 -5.79 -23.47
C ALA A 423 5.13 -5.45 -23.19
N LEU A 424 4.66 -4.25 -23.58
CA LEU A 424 3.32 -3.74 -23.27
C LEU A 424 2.20 -4.64 -23.83
N ALA A 425 2.46 -5.32 -24.95
CA ALA A 425 1.51 -6.25 -25.56
C ALA A 425 1.22 -7.50 -24.70
N HIS A 426 2.07 -7.80 -23.71
CA HIS A 426 1.94 -8.96 -22.82
C HIS A 426 1.19 -8.66 -21.52
N GLY A 427 0.72 -7.42 -21.33
CA GLY A 427 -0.10 -7.03 -20.19
C GLY A 427 -1.32 -7.94 -19.93
N PRO A 428 -2.14 -8.33 -20.92
CA PRO A 428 -3.28 -9.24 -20.69
C PRO A 428 -2.86 -10.59 -20.13
N LEU A 429 -1.78 -11.18 -20.68
CA LEU A 429 -1.25 -12.48 -20.26
C LEU A 429 -0.83 -12.46 -18.78
N LEU A 430 -0.15 -11.39 -18.36
CA LEU A 430 0.34 -11.23 -17.00
C LEU A 430 -0.79 -10.87 -16.02
N LEU A 431 -1.75 -10.04 -16.44
CA LEU A 431 -2.89 -9.64 -15.60
C LEU A 431 -3.72 -10.85 -15.16
N ASP A 432 -3.83 -11.89 -16.00
CA ASP A 432 -4.50 -13.14 -15.66
C ASP A 432 -3.80 -13.96 -14.56
N THR A 433 -2.64 -13.54 -14.09
CA THR A 433 -1.81 -14.29 -13.14
C THR A 433 -1.53 -13.55 -11.83
N VAL A 434 -1.91 -12.27 -11.76
CA VAL A 434 -1.79 -11.43 -10.57
C VAL A 434 -3.17 -11.02 -10.04
N LYS A 435 -3.28 -10.68 -8.76
CA LYS A 435 -4.57 -10.36 -8.13
C LYS A 435 -5.09 -8.96 -8.40
N GLY A 436 -4.18 -7.98 -8.54
CA GLY A 436 -4.55 -6.57 -8.59
C GLY A 436 -4.17 -5.91 -9.91
N ALA A 437 -2.88 -5.68 -10.15
CA ALA A 437 -2.41 -4.96 -11.33
C ALA A 437 -1.04 -5.38 -11.85
N VAL A 438 -0.85 -5.14 -13.15
CA VAL A 438 0.44 -5.16 -13.84
C VAL A 438 0.73 -3.77 -14.36
N LEU A 439 1.87 -3.21 -13.94
CA LEU A 439 2.30 -1.87 -14.31
C LEU A 439 3.59 -1.96 -15.12
N PHE A 440 3.66 -1.14 -16.16
CA PHE A 440 4.82 -0.99 -17.00
C PHE A 440 5.31 0.45 -16.95
N GLN A 441 6.62 0.60 -16.89
CA GLN A 441 7.31 1.86 -17.10
C GLN A 441 8.52 1.58 -18.01
N CYS A 442 8.47 2.02 -19.26
CA CYS A 442 9.48 1.73 -20.27
C CYS A 442 10.29 2.99 -20.58
N ASN A 443 11.61 2.92 -20.40
CA ASN A 443 12.53 4.02 -20.60
C ASN A 443 13.75 3.57 -21.42
N PRO A 444 14.30 4.44 -22.30
CA PRO A 444 15.56 4.16 -22.98
C PRO A 444 16.71 4.12 -21.97
N ARG A 445 17.84 3.49 -22.34
CA ARG A 445 18.96 3.32 -21.40
C ARG A 445 19.53 4.64 -20.89
N ALA A 446 19.42 5.71 -21.68
CA ALA A 446 19.84 7.05 -21.31
C ALA A 446 19.03 7.64 -20.13
N ALA A 447 17.77 7.22 -19.96
CA ALA A 447 16.86 7.71 -18.92
C ALA A 447 16.76 6.76 -17.70
N ALA A 448 17.69 5.80 -17.57
CA ALA A 448 17.69 4.81 -16.49
C ALA A 448 17.62 5.43 -15.08
N HIS A 449 18.35 6.53 -14.86
CA HIS A 449 18.36 7.21 -13.56
C HIS A 449 17.00 7.84 -13.22
N ASP A 450 16.33 8.46 -14.20
CA ASP A 450 15.00 9.02 -14.01
C ASP A 450 13.97 7.92 -13.75
N ALA A 451 14.08 6.79 -14.46
CA ALA A 451 13.23 5.62 -14.27
C ALA A 451 13.37 5.01 -12.87
N ALA A 452 14.60 4.89 -12.37
CA ALA A 452 14.92 4.46 -11.01
C ALA A 452 14.29 5.37 -9.95
N ARG A 453 14.48 6.69 -10.10
CA ARG A 453 13.92 7.71 -9.19
C ARG A 453 12.39 7.72 -9.21
N ALA A 454 11.78 7.61 -10.38
CA ALA A 454 10.33 7.49 -10.55
C ALA A 454 9.77 6.24 -9.85
N GLY A 455 10.47 5.10 -9.97
CA GLY A 455 10.10 3.86 -9.28
C GLY A 455 10.10 4.00 -7.74
N LEU A 456 11.10 4.68 -7.16
CA LEU A 456 11.13 4.96 -5.72
C LEU A 456 10.02 5.92 -5.27
N ALA A 457 9.78 6.98 -6.03
CA ALA A 457 8.68 7.92 -5.75
C ALA A 457 7.31 7.23 -5.82
N TRP A 458 7.14 6.32 -6.78
CA TRP A 458 5.95 5.49 -6.89
C TRP A 458 5.78 4.56 -5.69
N LEU A 459 6.84 3.90 -5.23
CA LEU A 459 6.81 3.03 -4.04
C LEU A 459 6.38 3.79 -2.78
N ASP A 460 6.93 5.00 -2.57
CA ASP A 460 6.54 5.89 -1.48
C ASP A 460 5.05 6.25 -1.54
N ALA A 461 4.57 6.64 -2.73
CA ALA A 461 3.17 6.99 -2.94
C ALA A 461 2.22 5.82 -2.61
N VAL A 462 2.52 4.61 -3.11
CA VAL A 462 1.62 3.46 -2.97
C VAL A 462 1.62 2.88 -1.56
N PHE A 463 2.79 2.68 -0.96
CA PHE A 463 2.90 1.93 0.29
C PHE A 463 2.99 2.82 1.52
N SER A 464 3.63 3.98 1.43
CA SER A 464 3.76 4.92 2.55
C SER A 464 2.59 5.90 2.61
N ARG A 465 2.13 6.39 1.44
CA ARG A 465 0.99 7.34 1.37
C ARG A 465 -0.34 6.68 1.02
N ARG A 466 -0.37 5.36 0.78
CA ARG A 466 -1.56 4.56 0.49
C ARG A 466 -2.36 5.07 -0.71
N ILE A 467 -1.65 5.58 -1.72
CA ILE A 467 -2.24 6.04 -2.98
C ILE A 467 -2.47 4.84 -3.90
N ASP A 468 -3.53 4.90 -4.70
CA ASP A 468 -3.80 3.91 -5.74
C ASP A 468 -2.58 3.72 -6.69
N PRO A 469 -2.18 2.48 -7.01
CA PRO A 469 -1.01 2.19 -7.83
C PRO A 469 -0.99 2.85 -9.21
N VAL A 470 -2.15 2.97 -9.86
CA VAL A 470 -2.24 3.55 -11.19
C VAL A 470 -2.21 5.07 -11.11
N VAL A 471 -2.88 5.65 -10.12
CA VAL A 471 -2.81 7.09 -9.84
C VAL A 471 -1.36 7.49 -9.55
N ALA A 472 -0.68 6.73 -8.70
CA ALA A 472 0.74 6.94 -8.42
C ALA A 472 1.60 6.80 -9.69
N LEU A 473 1.32 5.84 -10.56
CA LEU A 473 2.06 5.64 -11.81
C LEU A 473 1.88 6.83 -12.76
N HIS A 474 0.67 7.35 -12.92
CA HIS A 474 0.40 8.52 -13.78
C HIS A 474 0.97 9.82 -13.19
N HIS A 475 1.16 9.89 -11.89
CA HIS A 475 1.69 11.08 -11.23
C HIS A 475 3.22 11.09 -11.15
N HIS A 476 3.85 9.94 -10.88
CA HIS A 476 5.30 9.84 -10.64
C HIS A 476 6.07 9.13 -11.75
N GLY A 477 5.40 8.36 -12.61
CA GLY A 477 6.04 7.60 -13.66
C GLY A 477 6.68 8.47 -14.75
N CYS A 478 7.62 7.90 -15.48
CA CYS A 478 8.30 8.57 -16.58
C CYS A 478 8.48 7.67 -17.81
N GLY A 479 8.78 8.27 -18.96
CA GLY A 479 8.85 7.53 -20.22
C GLY A 479 7.47 7.03 -20.64
N HIS A 480 7.42 5.83 -21.22
CA HIS A 480 6.17 5.20 -21.61
C HIS A 480 5.60 4.40 -20.43
N ILE A 481 4.42 4.76 -19.92
CA ILE A 481 3.76 4.02 -18.84
C ILE A 481 2.49 3.35 -19.33
N SER A 482 2.17 2.20 -18.74
CA SER A 482 0.92 1.47 -19.00
C SER A 482 0.48 0.73 -17.75
N ALA A 483 -0.82 0.64 -17.53
CA ALA A 483 -1.42 -0.02 -16.37
C ALA A 483 -2.51 -0.98 -16.79
N TRP A 484 -2.44 -2.21 -16.29
CA TRP A 484 -3.44 -3.25 -16.45
C TRP A 484 -4.03 -3.58 -15.10
N THR A 485 -5.35 -3.52 -14.94
CA THR A 485 -5.99 -3.66 -13.62
C THR A 485 -7.15 -4.64 -13.62
N ARG A 486 -7.39 -5.24 -12.46
CA ARG A 486 -8.50 -6.16 -12.20
C ARG A 486 -9.16 -5.89 -10.84
N TYR A 487 -9.33 -4.61 -10.52
CA TYR A 487 -9.96 -4.15 -9.27
C TYR A 487 -10.80 -2.89 -9.49
N SER A 488 -11.87 -2.75 -8.71
CA SER A 488 -12.68 -1.51 -8.67
C SER A 488 -12.04 -0.45 -7.79
N THR A 489 -11.48 -0.82 -6.64
CA THR A 489 -10.75 0.09 -5.76
C THR A 489 -9.51 -0.60 -5.20
N TRP A 490 -8.45 0.16 -4.99
CA TRP A 490 -7.25 -0.31 -4.32
C TRP A 490 -7.19 0.22 -2.89
N GLU A 491 -6.92 -0.68 -1.94
CA GLU A 491 -6.70 -0.33 -0.54
C GLU A 491 -5.38 -0.96 -0.05
N THR A 492 -4.40 -0.14 0.32
CA THR A 492 -3.20 -0.60 1.02
C THR A 492 -3.51 -0.68 2.51
N VAL A 493 -3.62 -1.91 3.04
CA VAL A 493 -4.03 -2.18 4.42
C VAL A 493 -2.82 -2.66 5.22
N GLU A 494 -2.57 -2.10 6.39
CA GLU A 494 -1.55 -2.64 7.28
C GLU A 494 -2.01 -4.01 7.81
N PRO A 495 -1.20 -5.09 7.70
CA PRO A 495 -1.56 -6.37 8.26
C PRO A 495 -1.82 -6.22 9.76
N ALA A 496 -2.92 -6.79 10.25
CA ALA A 496 -3.14 -6.89 11.69
C ALA A 496 -2.03 -7.77 12.28
N ARG A 497 -1.06 -7.17 12.97
CA ARG A 497 -0.08 -7.93 13.74
C ARG A 497 -0.78 -8.47 14.97
N LEU A 498 -0.75 -9.78 15.19
CA LEU A 498 -1.41 -10.33 16.37
C LEU A 498 -0.72 -9.86 17.65
N GLN A 499 -1.49 -9.13 18.45
CA GLN A 499 -1.13 -8.91 19.84
C GLN A 499 -1.39 -10.18 20.63
N ASN A 500 -0.57 -10.42 21.65
CA ASN A 500 -0.70 -11.60 22.52
C ASN A 500 -2.15 -11.79 23.06
N PRO A 501 -2.86 -10.74 23.50
CA PRO A 501 -4.23 -10.88 24.02
C PRO A 501 -5.25 -11.39 23.00
N ASP A 502 -5.13 -11.00 21.73
CA ASP A 502 -6.08 -11.42 20.68
C ASP A 502 -5.90 -12.91 20.35
N LEU A 503 -4.64 -13.34 20.20
CA LEU A 503 -4.31 -14.74 19.91
C LEU A 503 -4.68 -15.66 21.08
N VAL A 504 -4.49 -15.20 22.34
CA VAL A 504 -4.97 -15.88 23.56
C VAL A 504 -6.45 -16.18 23.45
N ASN A 505 -7.27 -15.17 23.11
CA ASN A 505 -8.72 -15.35 23.04
C ASN A 505 -9.17 -16.32 21.93
N LEU A 506 -8.40 -16.45 20.87
CA LEU A 506 -8.75 -17.25 19.69
C LEU A 506 -8.27 -18.70 19.79
N LEU A 507 -7.08 -18.92 20.34
CA LEU A 507 -6.48 -20.25 20.44
C LEU A 507 -6.76 -20.95 21.78
N LEU A 508 -7.06 -20.21 22.86
CA LEU A 508 -7.43 -20.79 24.17
C LEU A 508 -8.94 -20.80 24.35
N ASP A 509 -9.65 -21.62 23.56
CA ASP A 509 -11.11 -21.66 23.67
C ASP A 509 -11.57 -22.33 24.98
N ARG A 510 -10.78 -23.26 25.56
CA ARG A 510 -11.03 -24.00 26.84
C ARG A 510 -12.53 -24.25 27.13
N ARG A 511 -13.26 -24.62 26.07
CA ARG A 511 -14.73 -24.51 26.03
C ARG A 511 -15.37 -25.36 27.11
N GLN A 512 -14.90 -26.59 27.26
CA GLN A 512 -15.42 -27.53 28.24
C GLN A 512 -15.29 -27.00 29.67
N GLN A 513 -14.14 -26.41 30.04
CA GLN A 513 -13.96 -25.83 31.36
C GLN A 513 -14.84 -24.59 31.59
N ARG A 514 -15.04 -23.76 30.55
CA ARG A 514 -15.97 -22.61 30.62
C ARG A 514 -17.41 -23.08 30.82
N ASP A 515 -17.84 -24.09 30.06
CA ASP A 515 -19.19 -24.65 30.14
C ASP A 515 -19.42 -25.28 31.53
N THR A 516 -18.44 -26.02 32.09
CA THR A 516 -18.50 -26.54 33.46
C THR A 516 -18.67 -25.43 34.50
N LEU A 517 -17.94 -24.31 34.37
CA LEU A 517 -18.03 -23.20 35.34
C LEU A 517 -19.25 -22.31 35.13
N ALA A 518 -19.79 -22.24 33.91
CA ALA A 518 -21.10 -21.67 33.67
C ALA A 518 -22.20 -22.53 34.33
N GLY A 519 -22.07 -23.86 34.29
CA GLY A 519 -22.91 -24.78 35.05
C GLY A 519 -22.82 -24.54 36.57
N ALA A 520 -21.61 -24.40 37.11
CA ALA A 520 -21.41 -24.06 38.52
C ALA A 520 -22.05 -22.72 38.92
N ARG A 521 -22.07 -21.72 38.03
CA ARG A 521 -22.84 -20.48 38.25
C ARG A 521 -24.33 -20.79 38.37
N ASP A 522 -24.85 -21.62 37.47
CA ASP A 522 -26.27 -21.98 37.42
C ASP A 522 -26.70 -22.79 38.65
N ASP A 523 -25.82 -23.61 39.21
CA ASP A 523 -26.07 -24.37 40.45
C ASP A 523 -26.34 -23.47 41.67
N PHE A 524 -25.77 -22.26 41.72
CA PHE A 524 -26.08 -21.32 42.81
C PHE A 524 -27.52 -20.80 42.81
N TYR A 525 -28.23 -20.93 41.68
CA TYR A 525 -29.65 -20.61 41.58
C TYR A 525 -30.54 -21.76 42.05
N THR A 526 -30.08 -23.00 41.90
CA THR A 526 -30.84 -24.21 42.24
C THR A 526 -30.58 -24.65 43.69
N ASP A 527 -29.36 -24.47 44.20
CA ASP A 527 -28.98 -24.76 45.59
C ASP A 527 -28.73 -23.46 46.37
N ALA A 528 -29.76 -23.01 47.09
CA ALA A 528 -29.71 -21.80 47.91
C ALA A 528 -28.81 -21.93 49.15
N VAL A 529 -28.29 -23.12 49.50
CA VAL A 529 -27.31 -23.30 50.59
C VAL A 529 -25.89 -23.12 50.06
N ARG A 530 -25.64 -23.48 48.80
CA ARG A 530 -24.32 -23.38 48.17
C ARG A 530 -23.85 -21.92 48.11
N ARG A 531 -22.62 -21.65 48.54
CA ARG A 531 -22.00 -20.32 48.51
C ARG A 531 -20.66 -20.29 47.80
N ILE A 532 -19.91 -21.38 47.84
CA ILE A 532 -18.58 -21.46 47.24
C ILE A 532 -18.52 -22.68 46.30
N HIS A 533 -18.08 -22.46 45.07
CA HIS A 533 -17.54 -23.51 44.20
C HIS A 533 -16.02 -23.34 44.15
N HIS A 534 -15.31 -24.30 44.74
CA HIS A 534 -13.87 -24.37 44.72
C HIS A 534 -13.43 -25.40 43.67
N VAL A 535 -12.63 -24.95 42.72
CA VAL A 535 -12.15 -25.77 41.62
C VAL A 535 -10.65 -25.74 41.51
N VAL A 536 -10.08 -26.90 41.22
CA VAL A 536 -8.67 -27.04 40.86
C VAL A 536 -8.56 -27.30 39.36
N ALA A 537 -7.78 -26.47 38.69
CA ALA A 537 -7.53 -26.52 37.25
C ALA A 537 -6.04 -26.82 37.01
N LEU A 538 -5.75 -28.01 36.49
CA LEU A 538 -4.38 -28.48 36.25
C LEU A 538 -4.02 -28.29 34.78
N GLY A 539 -2.84 -27.73 34.50
CA GLY A 539 -2.26 -27.61 33.16
C GLY A 539 -0.80 -28.03 33.13
N THR A 540 -0.28 -28.31 31.94
CA THR A 540 1.15 -28.57 31.73
C THR A 540 1.91 -27.28 31.43
N PRO A 541 3.26 -27.27 31.56
CA PRO A 541 4.10 -26.13 31.20
C PRO A 541 3.78 -25.50 29.85
N GLY A 542 3.66 -24.17 29.81
CA GLY A 542 3.36 -23.38 28.61
C GLY A 542 1.87 -23.29 28.27
N CYS A 543 0.97 -23.79 29.11
CA CYS A 543 -0.48 -23.71 28.90
C CYS A 543 -1.11 -22.43 29.48
N ARG A 544 -0.33 -21.49 30.03
CA ARG A 544 -0.81 -20.21 30.57
C ARG A 544 -1.96 -20.38 31.58
N THR A 545 -1.73 -21.18 32.61
CA THR A 545 -2.72 -21.47 33.66
C THR A 545 -3.10 -20.21 34.46
N ARG A 546 -2.17 -19.26 34.61
CA ARG A 546 -2.41 -17.96 35.29
C ARG A 546 -3.49 -17.09 34.62
N ASP A 547 -3.65 -17.21 33.31
CA ASP A 547 -4.67 -16.46 32.57
C ASP A 547 -6.05 -17.14 32.60
N PHE A 548 -6.16 -18.34 33.19
CA PHE A 548 -7.41 -19.07 33.25
C PHE A 548 -8.49 -18.38 34.12
N PRO A 549 -8.23 -17.99 35.39
CA PRO A 549 -9.24 -17.31 36.20
C PRO A 549 -9.82 -16.02 35.59
N PRO A 550 -9.03 -15.07 35.06
CA PRO A 550 -9.60 -13.87 34.45
C PRO A 550 -10.38 -14.19 33.17
N MET A 551 -9.97 -15.19 32.40
CA MET A 551 -10.71 -15.64 31.21
C MET A 551 -12.10 -16.19 31.56
N ILE A 552 -12.23 -16.93 32.67
CA ILE A 552 -13.53 -17.39 33.18
C ILE A 552 -14.41 -16.21 33.56
N GLN A 553 -13.88 -15.22 34.28
CA GLN A 553 -14.66 -14.04 34.64
C GLN A 553 -15.19 -13.31 33.40
N GLN A 554 -14.36 -13.12 32.38
CA GLN A 554 -14.79 -12.49 31.13
C GLN A 554 -15.90 -13.29 30.43
N HIS A 555 -15.80 -14.62 30.43
CA HIS A 555 -16.82 -15.49 29.86
C HIS A 555 -18.15 -15.37 30.60
N LEU A 556 -18.13 -15.36 31.94
CA LEU A 556 -19.35 -15.23 32.74
C LEU A 556 -20.01 -13.86 32.56
N VAL A 557 -19.23 -12.77 32.48
CA VAL A 557 -19.73 -11.42 32.19
C VAL A 557 -20.38 -11.33 30.81
N ARG A 558 -19.81 -11.96 29.78
CA ARG A 558 -20.42 -12.00 28.44
C ARG A 558 -21.80 -12.69 28.43
N ASN A 559 -22.02 -13.60 29.38
CA ASN A 559 -23.25 -14.39 29.51
C ASN A 559 -24.06 -14.01 30.77
N GLN A 560 -23.93 -12.75 31.22
CA GLN A 560 -24.52 -12.22 32.44
C GLN A 560 -26.05 -12.09 32.36
N ARG A 561 -26.75 -12.36 33.46
CA ARG A 561 -28.19 -12.12 33.65
C ARG A 561 -28.45 -10.76 34.32
N GLU A 562 -29.65 -10.24 34.14
CA GLU A 562 -30.06 -8.98 34.77
C GLU A 562 -30.01 -9.09 36.31
N GLY A 563 -29.43 -8.07 36.96
CA GLY A 563 -29.26 -8.04 38.42
C GLY A 563 -28.08 -8.85 38.97
N GLU A 564 -27.22 -9.42 38.12
CA GLU A 564 -25.93 -9.99 38.54
C GLU A 564 -24.83 -8.91 38.60
N ALA A 565 -23.80 -9.14 39.40
CA ALA A 565 -22.53 -8.40 39.34
C ALA A 565 -21.35 -9.35 39.46
N TYR A 566 -20.26 -9.07 38.76
CA TYR A 566 -19.06 -9.92 38.71
C TYR A 566 -17.82 -9.17 39.15
N TYR A 567 -17.04 -9.79 40.05
CA TYR A 567 -15.75 -9.29 40.51
C TYR A 567 -14.67 -10.33 40.29
N TYR A 568 -13.47 -9.89 39.94
CA TYR A 568 -12.29 -10.74 39.87
C TYR A 568 -11.25 -10.26 40.87
N GLN A 569 -10.73 -11.18 41.67
CA GLN A 569 -9.62 -10.95 42.59
C GLN A 569 -8.56 -12.04 42.40
N SER A 570 -7.29 -11.65 42.42
CA SER A 570 -6.16 -12.58 42.30
C SER A 570 -5.26 -12.52 43.53
N VAL A 571 -4.88 -13.68 44.03
CA VAL A 571 -3.97 -13.84 45.17
C VAL A 571 -2.78 -14.69 44.77
N ASP A 572 -1.60 -14.08 44.78
CA ASP A 572 -0.34 -14.78 44.51
C ASP A 572 0.19 -15.37 45.82
N LEU A 573 0.25 -16.69 45.90
CA LEU A 573 0.78 -17.42 47.04
C LEU A 573 2.29 -17.57 46.88
N THR A 574 3.05 -17.09 47.87
CA THR A 574 4.51 -17.23 47.91
C THR A 574 4.90 -18.65 48.30
N PRO A 575 6.04 -19.19 47.79
CA PRO A 575 6.56 -20.48 48.23
C PRO A 575 6.71 -20.53 49.75
N GLY A 576 6.28 -21.63 50.37
CA GLY A 576 6.35 -21.85 51.82
C GLY A 576 5.08 -21.55 52.61
N ILE A 577 3.98 -21.14 51.96
CA ILE A 577 2.64 -21.13 52.58
C ILE A 577 2.04 -22.53 52.48
N ASP A 578 1.85 -23.22 53.61
CA ASP A 578 1.30 -24.57 53.70
C ASP A 578 0.20 -24.74 54.76
N ASP A 579 -0.20 -23.66 55.44
CA ASP A 579 -1.27 -23.65 56.43
C ASP A 579 -2.33 -22.56 56.18
N VAL A 580 -3.48 -22.71 56.84
CA VAL A 580 -4.63 -21.80 56.70
C VAL A 580 -4.29 -20.38 57.17
N GLN A 581 -3.44 -20.24 58.19
CA GLN A 581 -3.08 -18.94 58.74
C GLN A 581 -2.20 -18.14 57.76
N GLY A 582 -1.23 -18.80 57.12
CA GLY A 582 -0.40 -18.19 56.08
C GLY A 582 -1.21 -17.75 54.86
N VAL A 583 -2.23 -18.53 54.46
CA VAL A 583 -3.17 -18.12 53.41
C VAL A 583 -3.95 -16.87 53.85
N ASP A 584 -4.49 -16.85 55.08
CA ASP A 584 -5.25 -15.71 55.61
C ASP A 584 -4.40 -14.43 55.68
N ASP A 585 -3.20 -14.52 56.25
CA ASP A 585 -2.26 -13.40 56.35
C ASP A 585 -1.91 -12.85 54.98
N ARG A 586 -1.74 -13.72 53.97
CA ARG A 586 -1.45 -13.33 52.60
C ARG A 586 -2.62 -12.60 51.94
N VAL A 587 -3.85 -13.12 52.09
CA VAL A 587 -5.07 -12.48 51.60
C VAL A 587 -5.23 -11.11 52.24
N ARG A 588 -5.17 -11.03 53.59
CA ARG A 588 -5.31 -9.77 54.31
C ARG A 588 -4.27 -8.75 53.91
N ARG A 589 -3.01 -9.15 53.75
CA ARG A 589 -1.95 -8.27 53.26
C ARG A 589 -2.20 -7.79 51.84
N ARG A 590 -2.67 -8.65 50.93
CA ARG A 590 -2.97 -8.31 49.53
C ARG A 590 -4.06 -7.26 49.40
N PHE A 591 -5.06 -7.31 50.27
CA PHE A 591 -6.23 -6.40 50.29
C PHE A 591 -6.15 -5.33 51.39
N ARG A 592 -4.99 -5.18 52.04
CA ARG A 592 -4.73 -4.18 53.10
C ARG A 592 -5.74 -4.22 54.27
N LEU A 593 -6.13 -5.43 54.66
CA LEU A 593 -7.06 -5.68 55.75
C LEU A 593 -6.33 -5.84 57.09
N THR A 594 -6.91 -5.25 58.13
CA THR A 594 -6.50 -5.49 59.52
C THR A 594 -7.09 -6.80 60.07
N PRO A 595 -6.56 -7.36 61.17
CA PRO A 595 -7.07 -8.62 61.75
C PRO A 595 -8.55 -8.57 62.18
N ARG A 596 -9.11 -7.38 62.40
CA ARG A 596 -10.50 -7.18 62.86
C ARG A 596 -11.48 -6.84 61.73
N GLN A 597 -10.99 -6.56 60.52
CA GLN A 597 -11.85 -6.27 59.36
C GLN A 597 -12.34 -7.58 58.72
N ALA A 598 -13.57 -7.56 58.21
CA ALA A 598 -14.12 -8.67 57.43
C ALA A 598 -13.36 -8.80 56.11
N LEU A 599 -13.16 -10.03 55.63
CA LEU A 599 -12.51 -10.33 54.36
C LEU A 599 -13.27 -9.72 53.19
N LEU A 600 -14.61 -9.81 53.21
CA LEU A 600 -15.46 -9.33 52.12
C LEU A 600 -15.38 -7.81 51.90
N ASP A 601 -15.08 -7.03 52.95
CA ASP A 601 -14.95 -5.56 52.86
C ASP A 601 -13.72 -5.15 52.01
N GLY A 602 -12.71 -6.00 51.90
CA GLY A 602 -11.53 -5.75 51.05
C GLY A 602 -11.61 -6.38 49.66
N LEU A 603 -12.50 -7.37 49.48
CA LEU A 603 -12.63 -8.12 48.23
C LEU A 603 -13.69 -7.54 47.29
N LEU A 604 -14.67 -6.81 47.82
CA LEU A 604 -15.83 -6.33 47.10
C LEU A 604 -16.11 -4.86 47.41
N ASP A 605 -16.63 -4.13 46.43
CA ASP A 605 -17.14 -2.77 46.63
C ASP A 605 -18.63 -2.83 47.01
N ARG A 606 -18.96 -2.32 48.19
CA ARG A 606 -20.30 -2.39 48.77
C ARG A 606 -21.30 -1.45 48.09
N GLU A 607 -20.84 -0.32 47.53
CA GLU A 607 -21.72 0.62 46.83
C GLU A 607 -22.16 0.07 45.47
N ALA A 608 -21.24 -0.61 44.77
CA ALA A 608 -21.50 -1.25 43.49
C ALA A 608 -22.38 -2.53 43.59
N LEU A 609 -22.77 -2.93 44.80
CA LEU A 609 -23.70 -4.03 45.08
C LEU A 609 -25.14 -3.54 45.32
N ALA A 610 -25.38 -2.23 45.31
CA ALA A 610 -26.71 -1.67 45.42
C ALA A 610 -27.56 -2.08 44.20
N GLY A 611 -28.72 -2.71 44.43
CA GLY A 611 -29.63 -3.13 43.37
C GLY A 611 -29.34 -4.49 42.73
N THR A 612 -28.27 -5.19 43.14
CA THR A 612 -27.96 -6.53 42.62
C THR A 612 -28.68 -7.63 43.42
N ALA A 613 -29.11 -8.67 42.70
CA ALA A 613 -29.70 -9.89 43.26
C ALA A 613 -28.59 -10.90 43.62
N PHE A 614 -27.60 -11.05 42.75
CA PHE A 614 -26.45 -11.92 42.93
C PHE A 614 -25.14 -11.18 42.69
N CYS A 615 -24.14 -11.49 43.50
CA CYS A 615 -22.76 -11.04 43.30
C CYS A 615 -21.85 -12.25 43.17
N PHE A 616 -21.19 -12.41 42.03
CA PHE A 616 -20.22 -13.46 41.77
C PHE A 616 -18.80 -12.93 41.95
N LEU A 617 -18.08 -13.49 42.93
CA LEU A 617 -16.66 -13.24 43.14
C LEU A 617 -15.85 -14.39 42.55
N VAL A 618 -15.12 -14.12 41.47
CA VAL A 618 -14.12 -15.05 40.91
C VAL A 618 -12.79 -14.80 41.62
N LEU A 619 -12.36 -15.76 42.44
CA LEU A 619 -11.11 -15.68 43.21
C LEU A 619 -10.07 -16.59 42.58
N GLY A 620 -9.06 -16.01 41.94
CA GLY A 620 -7.96 -16.74 41.32
C GLY A 620 -6.77 -16.90 42.28
N TRP A 621 -6.31 -18.13 42.47
CA TRP A 621 -5.12 -18.44 43.26
C TRP A 621 -3.97 -18.79 42.33
N GLN A 622 -2.87 -18.04 42.42
CA GLN A 622 -1.65 -18.29 41.66
C GLN A 622 -0.57 -18.83 42.59
N ALA A 623 0.07 -19.95 42.23
CA ALA A 623 1.14 -20.53 43.01
C ALA A 623 2.23 -21.16 42.15
N GLY A 624 3.45 -21.22 42.71
CA GLY A 624 4.62 -21.83 42.06
C GLY A 624 4.87 -23.30 42.45
N ASP A 625 4.59 -23.70 43.71
CA ASP A 625 4.76 -25.08 44.19
C ASP A 625 3.40 -25.66 44.62
N ALA A 626 2.75 -26.33 43.67
CA ALA A 626 1.31 -26.59 43.66
C ALA A 626 0.78 -27.55 44.73
N ALA A 627 1.57 -28.52 45.18
CA ALA A 627 1.02 -29.65 45.94
C ALA A 627 0.69 -29.30 47.40
N ARG A 628 1.57 -28.55 48.07
CA ARG A 628 1.47 -28.32 49.53
C ARG A 628 0.42 -27.29 49.94
N LEU A 629 -0.01 -26.43 49.01
CA LEU A 629 -0.97 -25.36 49.26
C LEU A 629 -2.43 -25.75 49.00
N LEU A 630 -2.68 -26.80 48.23
CA LEU A 630 -4.04 -27.24 47.90
C LEU A 630 -4.91 -27.47 49.16
N PRO A 631 -4.43 -28.19 50.20
CA PRO A 631 -5.21 -28.39 51.42
C PRO A 631 -5.46 -27.07 52.17
N ALA A 632 -4.45 -26.21 52.30
CA ALA A 632 -4.54 -24.94 53.03
C ALA A 632 -5.55 -23.97 52.39
N VAL A 633 -5.57 -23.87 51.05
CA VAL A 633 -6.52 -23.00 50.34
C VAL A 633 -7.93 -23.56 50.40
N ALA A 634 -8.12 -24.88 50.22
CA ALA A 634 -9.42 -25.52 50.34
C ALA A 634 -10.00 -25.37 51.75
N GLU A 635 -9.17 -25.56 52.78
CA GLU A 635 -9.58 -25.37 54.18
C GLU A 635 -9.88 -23.90 54.49
N TRP A 636 -9.08 -22.96 53.99
CA TRP A 636 -9.34 -21.53 54.15
C TRP A 636 -10.68 -21.11 53.51
N CYS A 637 -10.96 -21.59 52.29
CA CYS A 637 -12.22 -21.30 51.61
C CYS A 637 -13.42 -21.90 52.35
N SER A 638 -13.33 -23.18 52.73
CA SER A 638 -14.43 -23.92 53.38
C SER A 638 -14.71 -23.46 54.82
N LYS A 639 -13.71 -23.02 55.58
CA LYS A 639 -13.90 -22.61 56.98
C LYS A 639 -13.93 -21.10 57.18
N ARG A 640 -12.93 -20.36 56.68
CA ARG A 640 -12.78 -18.91 56.95
C ARG A 640 -13.71 -18.08 56.07
N LEU A 641 -13.61 -18.25 54.75
CA LEU A 641 -14.42 -17.47 53.81
C LEU A 641 -15.92 -17.84 53.90
N ALA A 642 -16.24 -19.13 54.02
CA ALA A 642 -17.63 -19.59 54.15
C ALA A 642 -18.34 -19.01 55.38
N ALA A 643 -17.64 -18.87 56.52
CA ALA A 643 -18.21 -18.29 57.73
C ALA A 643 -18.69 -16.84 57.53
N GLU A 644 -17.94 -16.03 56.77
CA GLU A 644 -18.35 -14.65 56.46
C GLU A 644 -19.54 -14.59 55.48
N LEU A 645 -19.59 -15.51 54.50
CA LEU A 645 -20.71 -15.59 53.56
C LEU A 645 -22.03 -15.99 54.24
N GLY A 646 -21.95 -16.68 55.39
CA GLY A 646 -23.09 -17.06 56.22
C GLY A 646 -23.62 -15.97 57.17
N SER A 647 -22.97 -14.80 57.24
CA SER A 647 -23.19 -13.79 58.29
C SER A 647 -24.47 -12.93 58.17
N GLY A 648 -25.35 -13.22 57.18
CA GLY A 648 -26.56 -12.44 56.91
C GLY A 648 -26.32 -11.11 56.18
N GLY A 649 -27.37 -10.42 55.73
CA GLY A 649 -27.26 -9.12 55.06
C GLY A 649 -26.88 -9.19 53.58
N TRP A 650 -25.95 -8.34 53.12
CA TRP A 650 -25.52 -8.29 51.72
C TRP A 650 -24.55 -9.42 51.36
N GLN A 651 -23.82 -9.93 52.36
CA GLN A 651 -22.92 -11.08 52.24
C GLN A 651 -23.65 -12.33 51.77
N ALA A 652 -24.92 -12.50 52.14
CA ALA A 652 -25.77 -13.60 51.69
C ALA A 652 -26.06 -13.59 50.17
N LYS A 653 -25.83 -12.46 49.48
CA LYS A 653 -25.95 -12.35 48.02
C LYS A 653 -24.70 -12.77 47.26
N VAL A 654 -23.58 -12.93 47.98
CA VAL A 654 -22.29 -13.25 47.39
C VAL A 654 -22.19 -14.75 47.12
N ARG A 655 -21.69 -15.10 45.94
CA ARG A 655 -21.33 -16.45 45.49
C ARG A 655 -19.89 -16.43 45.00
N VAL A 656 -19.09 -17.40 45.43
CA VAL A 656 -17.66 -17.41 45.14
C VAL A 656 -17.32 -18.57 44.22
N ILE A 657 -16.63 -18.27 43.12
CA ILE A 657 -15.98 -19.26 42.27
C ILE A 657 -14.48 -19.13 42.54
N SER A 658 -13.94 -20.03 43.37
CA SER A 658 -12.54 -20.08 43.75
C SER A 658 -11.79 -21.00 42.79
N ILE A 659 -10.83 -20.47 42.04
CA ILE A 659 -10.10 -21.21 41.01
C ILE A 659 -8.62 -21.29 41.39
N VAL A 660 -8.15 -22.50 41.69
CA VAL A 660 -6.72 -22.78 41.88
C VAL A 660 -6.17 -23.32 40.57
N ALA A 661 -5.44 -22.48 39.83
CA ALA A 661 -4.88 -22.85 38.53
C ALA A 661 -3.39 -23.17 38.68
N LEU A 662 -3.02 -24.43 38.40
CA LEU A 662 -1.68 -24.97 38.68
C LEU A 662 -1.04 -25.54 37.43
N GLU A 663 0.27 -25.37 37.35
CA GLU A 663 1.10 -25.87 36.25
C GLU A 663 2.06 -26.94 36.79
N ALA A 664 2.06 -28.12 36.18
CA ALA A 664 2.93 -29.23 36.58
C ALA A 664 3.29 -30.11 35.39
N GLU A 665 4.53 -30.61 35.34
CA GLU A 665 4.96 -31.55 34.29
C GLU A 665 4.21 -32.88 34.36
N ARG A 666 3.90 -33.35 35.57
CA ARG A 666 3.14 -34.58 35.84
C ARG A 666 1.86 -34.25 36.59
N THR A 667 0.77 -34.08 35.85
CA THR A 667 -0.53 -33.76 36.44
C THR A 667 -1.18 -34.95 37.16
N ASP A 668 -0.82 -36.18 36.81
CA ASP A 668 -1.49 -37.39 37.33
C ASP A 668 -1.29 -37.57 38.85
N GLU A 669 -0.11 -37.22 39.37
CA GLU A 669 0.18 -37.27 40.82
C GLU A 669 -0.69 -36.25 41.59
N LEU A 670 -0.92 -35.07 41.00
CA LEU A 670 -1.79 -34.04 41.57
C LEU A 670 -3.27 -34.39 41.45
N VAL A 671 -3.68 -35.11 40.39
CA VAL A 671 -5.08 -35.55 40.21
C VAL A 671 -5.51 -36.41 41.39
N ASN A 672 -4.72 -37.42 41.76
CA ASN A 672 -5.05 -38.30 42.89
C ASN A 672 -5.14 -37.50 44.21
N MET A 673 -4.19 -36.59 44.45
CA MET A 673 -4.23 -35.72 45.63
C MET A 673 -5.47 -34.82 45.68
N VAL A 674 -5.89 -34.26 44.53
CA VAL A 674 -7.10 -33.44 44.46
C VAL A 674 -8.34 -34.28 44.71
N ASP A 675 -8.41 -35.49 44.15
CA ASP A 675 -9.54 -36.39 44.35
C ASP A 675 -9.65 -36.80 45.84
N ASP A 676 -8.53 -37.07 46.52
CA ASP A 676 -8.51 -37.31 47.97
C ASP A 676 -9.00 -36.09 48.77
N LEU A 677 -8.64 -34.87 48.36
CA LEU A 677 -9.09 -33.65 49.02
C LEU A 677 -10.58 -33.36 48.80
N ILE A 678 -11.14 -33.74 47.65
CA ILE A 678 -12.57 -33.62 47.38
C ILE A 678 -13.36 -34.46 48.39
N GLU A 679 -12.96 -35.73 48.61
CA GLU A 679 -13.60 -36.61 49.60
C GLU A 679 -13.56 -36.05 51.03
N VAL A 680 -12.50 -35.30 51.37
CA VAL A 680 -12.33 -34.70 52.71
C VAL A 680 -13.16 -33.44 52.89
N TYR A 681 -13.21 -32.55 51.90
CA TYR A 681 -13.73 -31.19 52.05
C TYR A 681 -15.10 -30.95 51.41
N ASP A 682 -15.57 -31.79 50.48
CA ASP A 682 -16.89 -31.64 49.80
C ASP A 682 -18.09 -32.09 50.67
N ALA A 683 -17.87 -32.36 51.96
CA ALA A 683 -18.90 -32.78 52.90
C ALA A 683 -19.84 -31.62 53.34
N ASP A 684 -19.42 -30.36 53.21
CA ASP A 684 -20.22 -29.20 53.61
C ASP A 684 -21.18 -28.76 52.49
N ARG A 685 -22.47 -28.61 52.77
CA ARG A 685 -23.46 -28.13 51.79
C ARG A 685 -23.21 -26.69 51.32
N CYS A 686 -22.45 -25.88 52.08
CA CYS A 686 -22.11 -24.51 51.72
C CYS A 686 -20.96 -24.43 50.70
N PHE A 687 -20.11 -25.45 50.64
CA PHE A 687 -18.85 -25.48 49.89
C PHE A 687 -18.81 -26.68 48.95
N HIS A 688 -18.73 -26.46 47.64
CA HIS A 688 -18.49 -27.54 46.69
C HIS A 688 -17.03 -27.58 46.25
N PHE A 689 -16.39 -28.74 46.30
CA PHE A 689 -15.06 -28.97 45.75
C PHE A 689 -15.17 -29.87 44.51
N ALA A 690 -14.76 -29.35 43.35
CA ALA A 690 -14.58 -30.15 42.15
C ALA A 690 -13.19 -29.99 41.54
N ARG A 691 -12.81 -30.97 40.71
CA ARG A 691 -11.67 -30.88 39.80
C ARG A 691 -12.17 -30.61 38.39
N LEU A 692 -11.54 -29.68 37.68
CA LEU A 692 -11.80 -29.51 36.25
C LEU A 692 -11.02 -30.54 35.44
N GLU A 693 -11.52 -30.86 34.25
CA GLU A 693 -10.70 -31.53 33.27
C GLU A 693 -9.44 -30.72 32.99
N ARG A 694 -8.32 -31.43 32.76
CA ARG A 694 -7.01 -30.85 32.50
C ARG A 694 -7.15 -29.73 31.48
N LEU A 695 -6.60 -28.56 31.80
CA LEU A 695 -6.58 -27.38 30.93
C LEU A 695 -5.83 -27.78 29.66
N ALA A 696 -6.59 -28.06 28.59
CA ALA A 696 -6.03 -28.47 27.32
C ALA A 696 -5.11 -27.38 26.77
N ALA A 697 -4.03 -27.82 26.11
CA ALA A 697 -3.19 -26.94 25.33
C ALA A 697 -3.90 -26.59 24.01
N VAL A 698 -3.23 -25.93 23.07
CA VAL A 698 -3.83 -25.57 21.77
C VAL A 698 -4.13 -26.85 20.98
N LEU A 699 -5.40 -27.05 20.63
CA LEU A 699 -5.88 -28.20 19.88
C LEU A 699 -5.83 -27.96 18.36
N ARG A 700 -5.94 -29.05 17.60
CA ARG A 700 -6.07 -29.00 16.14
C ARG A 700 -7.26 -28.16 15.68
N SER A 701 -8.39 -28.23 16.38
CA SER A 701 -9.58 -27.42 16.08
C SER A 701 -9.31 -25.93 16.20
N ASP A 702 -8.53 -25.54 17.21
CA ASP A 702 -8.24 -24.15 17.53
C ASP A 702 -7.31 -23.57 16.47
N LEU A 703 -6.26 -24.31 16.10
CA LEU A 703 -5.39 -23.96 14.98
C LEU A 703 -6.17 -23.85 13.67
N ARG A 704 -7.04 -24.81 13.36
CA ARG A 704 -7.88 -24.75 12.15
C ARG A 704 -8.80 -23.54 12.14
N SER A 705 -9.42 -23.22 13.28
CA SER A 705 -10.27 -22.03 13.41
C SER A 705 -9.48 -20.76 13.17
N TYR A 706 -8.27 -20.67 13.73
CA TYR A 706 -7.37 -19.54 13.53
C TYR A 706 -6.91 -19.41 12.07
N PHE A 707 -6.34 -20.46 11.46
CA PHE A 707 -5.78 -20.41 10.10
C PHE A 707 -6.84 -20.18 9.02
N ARG A 708 -8.10 -20.58 9.25
CA ARG A 708 -9.22 -20.34 8.33
C ARG A 708 -9.83 -18.95 8.45
N ASN A 709 -9.51 -18.21 9.51
CA ASN A 709 -10.05 -16.87 9.69
C ASN A 709 -9.22 -15.84 8.92
N GLU A 710 -9.66 -15.50 7.71
CA GLU A 710 -8.98 -14.56 6.81
C GLU A 710 -8.82 -13.15 7.36
N THR A 711 -9.63 -12.77 8.34
CA THR A 711 -9.55 -11.45 8.98
C THR A 711 -8.46 -11.40 10.05
N LEU A 712 -7.98 -12.55 10.52
CA LEU A 712 -7.05 -12.68 11.65
C LEU A 712 -5.71 -13.29 11.22
N CYS A 713 -5.72 -14.26 10.30
CA CYS A 713 -4.53 -14.93 9.83
C CYS A 713 -4.19 -14.53 8.39
N ALA A 714 -3.04 -13.88 8.21
CA ALA A 714 -2.51 -13.49 6.89
C ALA A 714 -1.86 -14.66 6.12
N CYS A 715 -1.87 -15.88 6.69
CA CYS A 715 -1.35 -17.08 6.04
C CYS A 715 -2.02 -17.30 4.69
N HIS A 716 -1.24 -17.71 3.69
CA HIS A 716 -1.72 -17.91 2.33
C HIS A 716 -2.53 -19.22 2.20
N ASP A 717 -3.59 -19.24 1.39
CA ASP A 717 -4.51 -20.39 1.20
C ASP A 717 -3.82 -21.71 0.98
N ARG A 718 -2.73 -21.67 0.20
CA ARG A 718 -1.90 -22.83 -0.13
C ARG A 718 -1.38 -23.60 1.09
N TYR A 719 -1.27 -22.94 2.24
CA TYR A 719 -0.71 -23.52 3.45
C TYR A 719 -1.71 -23.66 4.59
N ARG A 720 -2.84 -22.94 4.55
CA ARG A 720 -3.80 -22.84 5.66
C ARG A 720 -4.31 -24.19 6.14
N GLU A 721 -4.57 -25.12 5.22
CA GLU A 721 -5.11 -26.44 5.56
C GLU A 721 -4.03 -27.40 6.11
N GLU A 722 -2.76 -27.20 5.75
CA GLU A 722 -1.65 -28.08 6.15
C GLU A 722 -0.94 -27.60 7.43
N PHE A 723 -0.90 -26.28 7.66
CA PHE A 723 -0.23 -25.68 8.81
C PHE A 723 -0.63 -26.26 10.16
N PRO A 724 -1.93 -26.44 10.48
CA PRO A 724 -2.35 -27.03 11.75
C PRO A 724 -1.72 -28.41 12.02
N GLU A 725 -1.62 -29.25 10.99
CA GLU A 725 -1.03 -30.58 11.11
C GLU A 725 0.50 -30.50 11.21
N LEU A 726 1.13 -29.61 10.45
CA LEU A 726 2.57 -29.41 10.48
C LEU A 726 3.06 -28.83 11.82
N LEU A 727 2.31 -27.88 12.40
CA LEU A 727 2.55 -27.32 13.73
C LEU A 727 2.47 -28.42 14.79
N LEU A 728 1.34 -29.15 14.87
CA LEU A 728 1.14 -30.19 15.87
C LEU A 728 2.07 -31.40 15.69
N GLY A 729 2.46 -31.71 14.45
CA GLY A 729 3.18 -32.92 14.12
C GLY A 729 2.42 -34.16 14.59
N LYS A 730 3.09 -35.00 15.40
CA LYS A 730 2.49 -36.21 15.98
C LYS A 730 1.74 -35.96 17.30
N ARG A 731 1.75 -34.73 17.82
CA ARG A 731 1.12 -34.40 19.11
C ARG A 731 -0.39 -34.23 18.94
N LYS A 732 -1.16 -34.55 19.99
CA LYS A 732 -2.63 -34.29 20.02
C LYS A 732 -2.96 -32.83 20.34
N GLU A 733 -2.06 -32.16 21.06
CA GLU A 733 -2.16 -30.77 21.51
C GLU A 733 -0.76 -30.16 21.59
N MET A 734 -0.67 -28.83 21.62
CA MET A 734 0.59 -28.08 21.71
C MET A 734 0.52 -27.01 22.79
N PRO A 735 1.56 -26.85 23.64
CA PRO A 735 1.63 -25.75 24.60
C PRO A 735 1.36 -24.40 23.94
N PHE A 736 0.57 -23.55 24.59
CA PHE A 736 0.12 -22.29 24.01
C PHE A 736 1.29 -21.37 23.63
N ASP A 737 2.26 -21.20 24.53
CA ASP A 737 3.41 -20.32 24.27
C ASP A 737 4.26 -20.82 23.09
N GLU A 738 4.33 -22.14 22.91
CA GLU A 738 4.96 -22.76 21.74
C GLU A 738 4.15 -22.47 20.46
N ALA A 739 2.83 -22.58 20.50
CA ALA A 739 1.96 -22.24 19.37
C ALA A 739 2.10 -20.76 18.97
N VAL A 740 2.05 -19.84 19.95
CA VAL A 740 2.17 -18.40 19.72
C VAL A 740 3.53 -18.02 19.17
N SER A 741 4.61 -18.50 19.81
CA SER A 741 5.97 -18.20 19.35
C SER A 741 6.21 -18.70 17.93
N THR A 742 5.67 -19.87 17.59
CA THR A 742 5.79 -20.45 16.26
C THR A 742 4.96 -19.68 15.23
N ILE A 743 3.68 -19.40 15.51
CA ILE A 743 2.77 -18.63 14.63
C ILE A 743 3.32 -17.23 14.32
N ARG A 744 3.89 -16.55 15.32
CA ARG A 744 4.49 -15.22 15.15
C ARG A 744 5.65 -15.19 14.16
N ARG A 745 6.34 -16.30 13.92
CA ARG A 745 7.40 -16.38 12.90
C ARG A 745 6.85 -16.30 11.48
N GLY A 746 5.62 -16.75 11.28
CA GLY A 746 4.92 -16.64 10.01
C GLY A 746 4.32 -15.26 9.78
N GLU A 747 4.04 -14.52 10.84
CA GLU A 747 3.39 -13.21 10.75
C GLU A 747 4.33 -12.03 10.45
N PRO A 748 3.82 -11.00 9.73
CA PRO A 748 2.57 -11.02 8.99
C PRO A 748 2.68 -11.83 7.68
N ASP A 749 3.87 -11.93 7.08
CA ASP A 749 4.06 -12.42 5.71
C ASP A 749 5.34 -13.27 5.52
N ASN A 750 5.74 -14.04 6.53
CA ASN A 750 6.87 -14.98 6.48
C ASN A 750 6.42 -16.45 6.54
N TRP A 751 5.13 -16.70 6.31
CA TRP A 751 4.51 -18.03 6.33
C TRP A 751 5.19 -19.05 5.41
N GLY A 752 5.71 -18.62 4.26
CA GLY A 752 6.34 -19.55 3.34
C GLY A 752 7.66 -20.13 3.84
N ASN A 753 8.55 -19.26 4.30
CA ASN A 753 9.81 -19.68 4.91
C ASN A 753 9.56 -20.49 6.18
N MET A 754 8.58 -20.09 7.00
CA MET A 754 8.17 -20.84 8.17
C MET A 754 7.68 -22.26 7.82
N TYR A 755 6.88 -22.39 6.75
CA TYR A 755 6.38 -23.69 6.30
C TYR A 755 7.52 -24.61 5.84
N ASP A 756 8.45 -24.08 5.02
CA ASP A 756 9.60 -24.85 4.54
C ASP A 756 10.52 -25.23 5.70
N GLU A 757 10.80 -24.30 6.62
CA GLU A 757 11.60 -24.56 7.82
C GLU A 757 10.96 -25.63 8.71
N LEU A 758 9.65 -25.57 8.94
CA LEU A 758 8.93 -26.59 9.71
C LEU A 758 8.91 -27.96 9.02
N LYS A 759 8.84 -27.99 7.68
CA LYS A 759 8.93 -29.23 6.90
C LYS A 759 10.30 -29.88 7.06
N ASP A 760 11.36 -29.11 6.88
CA ASP A 760 12.73 -29.60 7.04
C ASP A 760 12.96 -30.11 8.47
N LEU A 761 12.53 -29.34 9.47
CA LEU A 761 12.62 -29.72 10.87
C LEU A 761 11.83 -31.00 11.19
N SER A 762 10.64 -31.15 10.60
CA SER A 762 9.82 -32.35 10.77
C SER A 762 10.49 -33.56 10.12
N ALA A 763 11.11 -33.38 8.95
CA ALA A 763 11.85 -34.43 8.25
C ALA A 763 13.09 -34.89 9.03
N THR A 764 13.80 -33.96 9.69
CA THR A 764 14.95 -34.29 10.55
C THR A 764 14.54 -34.75 11.95
N GLY A 765 13.24 -34.78 12.27
CA GLY A 765 12.73 -35.14 13.60
C GLY A 765 13.05 -34.13 14.70
N ALA A 766 13.46 -32.91 14.34
CA ALA A 766 13.77 -31.84 15.29
C ALA A 766 12.53 -31.00 15.63
N TRP A 767 11.46 -31.09 14.83
CA TRP A 767 10.15 -30.55 15.15
C TRP A 767 9.06 -31.63 15.10
N PRO A 768 8.08 -31.59 16.01
CA PRO A 768 8.05 -30.77 17.22
C PRO A 768 8.99 -31.36 18.30
N PRO A 769 9.57 -30.55 19.21
CA PRO A 769 10.53 -31.06 20.20
C PRO A 769 9.92 -32.16 21.10
N PRO A 770 10.71 -33.10 21.66
CA PRO A 770 10.16 -34.20 22.45
C PRO A 770 9.55 -33.73 23.79
N HIS A 771 10.01 -32.60 24.32
CA HIS A 771 9.49 -31.96 25.53
C HIS A 771 9.25 -30.47 25.25
N TYR A 772 8.42 -29.83 26.08
CA TYR A 772 8.19 -28.39 25.99
C TYR A 772 9.52 -27.63 26.14
N ASP A 773 9.75 -26.70 25.23
CA ASP A 773 10.97 -25.90 25.18
C ASP A 773 10.63 -24.44 24.85
N ALA A 774 10.43 -23.65 25.91
CA ALA A 774 10.10 -22.22 25.80
C ALA A 774 11.12 -21.42 24.97
N ASN A 775 12.36 -21.91 24.85
CA ASN A 775 13.46 -21.23 24.19
C ASN A 775 13.83 -21.86 22.84
N PHE A 776 13.01 -22.79 22.31
CA PHE A 776 13.32 -23.54 21.07
C PHE A 776 13.75 -22.63 19.92
N TRP A 777 12.89 -21.66 19.57
CA TRP A 777 13.15 -20.73 18.47
C TRP A 777 14.32 -19.79 18.78
N SER A 778 14.39 -19.26 19.99
CA SER A 778 15.49 -18.35 20.39
C SER A 778 16.87 -19.02 20.30
N ARG A 779 16.97 -20.32 20.63
CA ARG A 779 18.23 -21.09 20.52
C ARG A 779 18.58 -21.43 19.08
N ARG A 780 17.56 -21.57 18.23
CA ARG A 780 17.73 -21.86 16.82
C ARG A 780 18.16 -20.62 16.04
N ASP A 781 17.55 -19.47 16.33
CA ASP A 781 17.88 -18.20 15.68
C ASP A 781 19.28 -17.67 16.06
N ALA A 782 19.83 -18.13 17.18
CA ALA A 782 21.19 -17.79 17.62
C ALA A 782 22.29 -18.67 17.00
N ARG A 783 21.92 -19.71 16.24
CA ARG A 783 22.83 -20.62 15.52
C ARG A 783 22.86 -20.25 14.05
#